data_AF-A0A8T4SGN8-F1
#
_entry.id   AF-A0A8T4SGN8-F1
#
_cell.length_a   1.000
_cell.length_b   1.000
_cell.length_c   1.000
_cell.angle_alpha   90.00
_cell.angle_beta   90.00
_cell.angle_gamma   90.00
#
_symmetry.space_group_name_H-M   'P 1'
#
loop_
_entity.id
_entity.type
_entity.pdbx_description
1 polymer ?
#
loop_
_entity_poly.entity_id
_entity_poly.type
_entity_poly.pdbx_seq_one_letter_code
_entity_poly.pdbx_strand_id
1 'polypeptide(L)'
;MDLEPGTGITRLTVPRPGLTGPGGLVTGPGIASPAPAGALTLMARLIPAAPAPAGVPTAPPPLTGVPITTHSAEPVDDEYLLLYEYDLTARQKKVSLFVLAKPTITPADANYNDFINNMIAGRRLGLEFGNELYVLGHGQSALFSLLNVNLTRVMDSLATVFPAVGSEDNIEAPILGGNKIILQRRYGTPPPPFQLSALDSRQALMPINLNEQLSTVMSSEAAVLIASPENHGIISASGRDPQRVRDIFRLRSDPFGEFAELNYRQPFRFNNILFYYHSAQPLGTIQNPRYIKTAALYRVFEVTTSGTPRPFNDQFAQTLTSGKELALAFGSNYYLLSYQGASASTAQFFTVENLRLTTLDKAQTFTPTLIGTEATFTVPSGVIKVELRLVPGNDQMFFRTTTASGLLVGGAYTQQLTLANRITLGGIELRICNEDELYGSVASADVCFSALVDGVEDLVVGVSSPRLLSIQSQHYLLEVNGEIGANKVVNIRRIININNFNSDTSVHTEPFWRTFITAVTARMGPIFNVSGTFYAPAATSPNLDSTFGFREYPIGRTYNLRNVNRITEITANGTFTLGDDVLRVKQEVAGDLLSRVIATQFKLEPYLYLPDDGTALVLNVSGITNYNEIDFVLNVDSKFYRLFASIFSGSTPEPSLVEIGLDEYNSLDSIIINRMLISRRLFAEGDSRIVRMGSQRLEIKVDKIKRDDANQNLIAFAQISVKRK
;
A
#
# COMPACT_ATOMS: atom_id res chain seq x y z
N MET A 1 8.74 -43.62 35.44
CA MET A 1 7.60 -42.70 35.65
C MET A 1 6.63 -43.00 34.53
N ASP A 2 5.67 -43.88 34.80
CA ASP A 2 4.73 -44.36 33.79
C ASP A 2 3.56 -43.39 33.67
N LEU A 3 3.77 -42.38 32.82
CA LEU A 3 2.70 -41.50 32.37
C LEU A 3 1.81 -42.26 31.37
N GLU A 4 0.52 -42.35 31.68
CA GLU A 4 -0.53 -42.83 30.79
C GLU A 4 -0.56 -42.06 29.45
N PRO A 5 -1.19 -42.61 28.40
CA PRO A 5 -1.37 -41.92 27.12
C PRO A 5 -2.33 -40.72 27.25
N GLY A 6 -1.76 -39.57 27.58
CA GLY A 6 -2.41 -38.26 27.59
C GLY A 6 -1.49 -37.16 27.06
N THR A 7 -1.97 -35.91 27.07
CA THR A 7 -1.26 -34.72 26.61
C THR A 7 -1.61 -33.57 27.56
N GLY A 8 -0.63 -32.79 28.02
CA GLY A 8 -0.85 -31.74 29.01
C GLY A 8 0.35 -30.82 29.22
N ILE A 9 0.12 -29.71 29.91
CA ILE A 9 1.10 -28.66 30.19
C ILE A 9 1.47 -28.64 31.68
N THR A 10 2.73 -28.41 32.01
CA THR A 10 3.18 -28.15 33.39
C THR A 10 4.37 -27.18 33.43
N ARG A 11 4.70 -26.68 34.63
CA ARG A 11 5.77 -25.71 34.90
C ARG A 11 6.98 -26.43 35.50
N LEU A 12 8.18 -26.06 35.06
CA LEU A 12 9.45 -26.52 35.61
C LEU A 12 10.31 -25.31 35.98
N THR A 13 10.80 -25.30 37.22
CA THR A 13 11.79 -24.34 37.73
C THR A 13 13.15 -25.01 37.69
N VAL A 14 14.16 -24.35 37.09
CA VAL A 14 15.53 -24.86 37.03
C VAL A 14 16.47 -23.92 37.80
N PRO A 15 17.05 -24.35 38.93
CA PRO A 15 17.92 -23.48 39.72
C PRO A 15 19.27 -23.25 39.04
N ARG A 16 19.69 -21.99 38.94
CA ARG A 16 21.00 -21.64 38.38
C ARG A 16 22.14 -21.99 39.35
N PRO A 17 23.19 -22.70 38.92
CA PRO A 17 24.36 -22.94 39.76
C PRO A 17 25.14 -21.62 39.96
N GLY A 18 25.31 -21.22 41.23
CA GLY A 18 26.00 -19.98 41.58
C GLY A 18 27.50 -20.02 41.31
N LEU A 19 28.01 -19.03 40.57
CA LEU A 19 29.45 -18.83 40.36
C LEU A 19 30.09 -18.20 41.61
N THR A 20 30.76 -19.01 42.43
CA THR A 20 31.68 -18.52 43.46
C THR A 20 33.04 -18.16 42.86
N GLY A 21 33.63 -17.05 43.32
CA GLY A 21 34.87 -16.49 42.77
C GLY A 21 36.15 -17.31 43.04
N PRO A 22 37.25 -17.01 42.33
CA PRO A 22 38.48 -17.81 42.37
C PRO A 22 39.37 -17.52 43.58
N GLY A 23 39.88 -18.58 44.23
CA GLY A 23 40.92 -18.47 45.25
C GLY A 23 41.32 -19.80 45.89
N GLY A 24 42.57 -20.25 45.67
CA GLY A 24 43.17 -21.40 46.35
C GLY A 24 43.85 -22.41 45.42
N LEU A 25 45.19 -22.45 45.40
CA LEU A 25 45.96 -23.54 44.80
C LEU A 25 46.13 -24.69 45.80
N VAL A 26 45.97 -25.93 45.33
CA VAL A 26 46.65 -27.12 45.87
C VAL A 26 47.10 -27.98 44.68
N THR A 27 48.21 -28.70 44.83
CA THR A 27 48.92 -29.44 43.78
C THR A 27 48.74 -30.96 43.88
N GLY A 28 48.85 -31.68 42.75
CA GLY A 28 48.93 -33.16 42.73
C GLY A 28 48.35 -33.80 41.46
N PRO A 29 49.03 -34.79 40.82
CA PRO A 29 48.58 -35.37 39.54
C PRO A 29 47.80 -36.69 39.68
N GLY A 30 46.92 -36.97 38.72
CA GLY A 30 46.23 -38.25 38.55
C GLY A 30 45.65 -38.42 37.13
N ILE A 31 45.66 -39.65 36.60
CA ILE A 31 45.26 -39.97 35.21
C ILE A 31 43.96 -40.77 35.21
N ALA A 32 42.92 -40.31 34.50
CA ALA A 32 41.83 -41.15 33.97
C ALA A 32 40.94 -40.38 32.96
N SER A 33 40.15 -41.13 32.18
CA SER A 33 39.03 -40.66 31.34
C SER A 33 37.72 -41.34 31.82
N PRO A 34 36.51 -41.18 31.21
CA PRO A 34 35.41 -40.56 31.94
C PRO A 34 34.12 -41.42 32.09
N ALA A 35 33.08 -40.78 32.65
CA ALA A 35 31.65 -41.15 32.69
C ALA A 35 31.20 -42.12 33.83
N PRO A 36 29.88 -42.17 34.20
CA PRO A 36 28.79 -41.20 33.99
C PRO A 36 27.94 -40.84 35.25
N ALA A 37 27.00 -39.90 35.08
CA ALA A 37 25.72 -39.75 35.80
C ALA A 37 25.70 -39.58 37.34
N GLY A 38 25.59 -38.32 37.80
CA GLY A 38 25.04 -37.96 39.12
C GLY A 38 23.56 -37.56 39.02
N ALA A 39 22.76 -37.82 40.06
CA ALA A 39 21.30 -37.64 40.05
C ALA A 39 20.82 -36.22 40.43
N LEU A 40 19.63 -35.84 39.97
CA LEU A 40 18.88 -34.66 40.42
C LEU A 40 17.79 -35.05 41.43
N THR A 41 17.71 -34.32 42.53
CA THR A 41 16.82 -34.63 43.66
C THR A 41 15.52 -33.84 43.60
N LEU A 42 14.38 -34.53 43.68
CA LEU A 42 13.04 -33.92 43.76
C LEU A 42 12.60 -33.79 45.22
N MET A 43 12.46 -32.56 45.74
CA MET A 43 11.99 -32.32 47.11
C MET A 43 10.47 -32.47 47.23
N ALA A 44 10.03 -33.44 48.05
CA ALA A 44 8.62 -33.60 48.44
C ALA A 44 8.37 -33.02 49.85
N ARG A 45 7.17 -32.48 50.08
CA ARG A 45 6.77 -31.93 51.40
C ARG A 45 6.71 -33.04 52.46
N LEU A 46 7.23 -32.74 53.65
CA LEU A 46 7.00 -33.50 54.88
C LEU A 46 6.05 -32.74 55.82
N ILE A 47 5.31 -33.50 56.64
CA ILE A 47 4.34 -33.02 57.63
C ILE A 47 5.01 -32.97 59.01
N PRO A 48 4.89 -31.90 59.80
CA PRO A 48 5.51 -31.80 61.12
C PRO A 48 4.68 -32.46 62.23
N ALA A 49 5.38 -33.02 63.23
CA ALA A 49 4.87 -33.36 64.56
C ALA A 49 5.85 -32.79 65.63
N ALA A 50 5.41 -32.70 66.87
CA ALA A 50 6.12 -32.05 67.99
C ALA A 50 5.93 -32.88 69.30
N PRO A 51 6.46 -32.51 70.50
CA PRO A 51 7.29 -31.34 70.85
C PRO A 51 8.47 -31.55 71.87
N ALA A 52 9.31 -30.51 72.04
CA ALA A 52 10.02 -30.10 73.28
C ALA A 52 11.15 -31.05 73.87
N PRO A 53 11.95 -30.65 74.90
CA PRO A 53 11.95 -29.40 75.70
C PRO A 53 13.31 -28.68 76.02
N ALA A 54 13.19 -27.38 76.34
CA ALA A 54 13.88 -26.53 77.35
C ALA A 54 15.44 -26.41 77.52
N GLY A 55 15.93 -25.15 77.60
CA GLY A 55 17.25 -24.73 78.14
C GLY A 55 17.55 -23.22 77.97
N VAL A 56 17.89 -22.49 79.05
CA VAL A 56 17.98 -21.00 79.22
C VAL A 56 18.89 -20.72 80.47
N PRO A 57 19.61 -19.56 80.71
CA PRO A 57 19.65 -18.18 80.15
C PRO A 57 21.08 -17.72 79.68
N THR A 58 21.59 -16.47 79.55
CA THR A 58 21.18 -15.06 79.88
C THR A 58 21.87 -13.97 78.99
N ALA A 59 21.61 -12.69 79.31
CA ALA A 59 22.16 -11.38 78.87
C ALA A 59 23.67 -11.08 79.21
N PRO A 60 24.25 -9.86 78.95
CA PRO A 60 23.76 -8.62 78.30
C PRO A 60 24.64 -8.05 77.13
N PRO A 61 24.25 -6.93 76.46
CA PRO A 61 24.95 -6.28 75.31
C PRO A 61 26.05 -5.26 75.76
N PRO A 62 26.78 -4.46 74.92
CA PRO A 62 26.40 -3.93 73.58
C PRO A 62 27.51 -3.56 72.52
N LEU A 63 27.05 -2.86 71.47
CA LEU A 63 27.73 -1.89 70.57
C LEU A 63 28.42 -2.34 69.25
N THR A 64 27.74 -1.98 68.15
CA THR A 64 28.26 -1.38 66.89
C THR A 64 29.40 -2.08 66.13
N GLY A 65 29.02 -2.89 65.16
CA GLY A 65 29.75 -3.06 63.89
C GLY A 65 28.75 -2.96 62.72
N VAL A 66 29.07 -2.23 61.66
CA VAL A 66 28.18 -2.07 60.50
C VAL A 66 28.13 -3.40 59.72
N PRO A 67 26.96 -4.05 59.56
CA PRO A 67 26.84 -5.16 58.63
C PRO A 67 26.89 -4.57 57.22
N ILE A 68 27.90 -4.95 56.44
CA ILE A 68 27.84 -4.77 54.99
C ILE A 68 26.72 -5.68 54.49
N THR A 69 25.58 -5.10 54.15
CA THR A 69 24.53 -5.82 53.42
C THR A 69 25.02 -6.08 52.00
N THR A 70 25.82 -7.14 51.85
CA THR A 70 25.94 -7.82 50.57
C THR A 70 24.52 -8.20 50.16
N HIS A 71 23.98 -7.53 49.14
CA HIS A 71 22.80 -8.02 48.46
C HIS A 71 23.17 -9.37 47.84
N SER A 72 22.82 -10.44 48.53
CA SER A 72 22.70 -11.75 47.90
C SER A 72 21.63 -11.60 46.84
N ALA A 73 22.04 -11.43 45.59
CA ALA A 73 21.15 -11.63 44.47
C ALA A 73 20.60 -13.04 44.61
N GLU A 74 19.30 -13.17 44.84
CA GLU A 74 18.66 -14.49 44.79
C GLU A 74 18.95 -15.12 43.43
N PRO A 75 19.20 -16.44 43.36
CA PRO A 75 19.34 -17.10 42.08
C PRO A 75 18.05 -16.86 41.29
N VAL A 76 18.16 -16.14 40.17
CA VAL A 76 17.05 -16.00 39.21
C VAL A 76 16.92 -17.35 38.51
N ASP A 77 16.11 -18.21 39.09
CA ASP A 77 15.76 -19.51 38.53
C ASP A 77 15.10 -19.30 37.16
N ASP A 78 15.60 -19.99 36.14
CA ASP A 78 14.98 -19.97 34.83
C ASP A 78 13.74 -20.87 34.85
N GLU A 79 12.59 -20.29 34.50
CA GLU A 79 11.33 -21.01 34.46
C GLU A 79 10.92 -21.40 33.04
N TYR A 80 10.46 -22.64 32.91
CA TYR A 80 10.09 -23.25 31.65
C TYR A 80 8.71 -23.89 31.71
N LEU A 81 8.05 -23.90 30.55
CA LEU A 81 6.81 -24.59 30.30
C LEU A 81 7.11 -25.90 29.56
N LEU A 82 6.74 -27.04 30.14
CA LEU A 82 6.73 -28.32 29.45
C LEU A 82 5.34 -28.57 28.89
N LEU A 83 5.28 -28.85 27.60
CA LEU A 83 4.13 -29.47 26.94
C LEU A 83 4.49 -30.90 26.56
N TYR A 84 3.78 -31.85 27.15
CA TYR A 84 3.86 -33.27 26.80
C TYR A 84 2.76 -33.59 25.78
N GLU A 85 3.15 -34.02 24.58
CA GLU A 85 2.31 -34.40 23.45
C GLU A 85 2.51 -35.90 23.16
N TYR A 86 1.44 -36.68 23.06
CA TYR A 86 1.51 -38.07 22.54
C TYR A 86 1.03 -38.12 21.09
N ASP A 87 1.94 -38.32 20.16
CA ASP A 87 1.62 -38.47 18.74
C ASP A 87 1.02 -39.87 18.51
N LEU A 88 -0.29 -39.93 18.30
CA LEU A 88 -1.04 -41.16 18.02
C LEU A 88 -0.62 -41.83 16.69
N THR A 89 -0.10 -41.05 15.73
CA THR A 89 0.29 -41.50 14.39
C THR A 89 1.69 -42.10 14.42
N ALA A 90 2.65 -41.39 15.00
CA ALA A 90 4.02 -41.87 15.19
C ALA A 90 4.17 -42.86 16.35
N ARG A 91 3.16 -42.93 17.25
CA ARG A 91 3.20 -43.61 18.57
C ARG A 91 4.35 -43.13 19.47
N GLN A 92 4.75 -41.86 19.32
CA GLN A 92 5.88 -41.27 20.03
C GLN A 92 5.44 -40.31 21.12
N LYS A 93 6.10 -40.39 22.28
CA LYS A 93 6.02 -39.40 23.35
C LYS A 93 6.95 -38.23 23.00
N LYS A 94 6.37 -37.05 22.80
CA LYS A 94 7.09 -35.81 22.51
C LYS A 94 7.01 -34.89 23.73
N VAL A 95 8.13 -34.30 24.10
CA VAL A 95 8.20 -33.21 25.09
C VAL A 95 8.69 -31.97 24.39
N SER A 96 7.91 -30.90 24.46
CA SER A 96 8.31 -29.56 24.00
C SER A 96 8.58 -28.70 25.23
N LEU A 97 9.76 -28.06 25.27
CA LEU A 97 10.16 -27.11 26.31
C LEU A 97 10.11 -25.69 25.74
N PHE A 98 9.52 -24.75 26.48
CA PHE A 98 9.48 -23.33 26.11
C PHE A 98 9.90 -22.46 27.29
N VAL A 99 10.48 -21.28 27.03
CA VAL A 99 10.64 -20.24 28.05
C VAL A 99 9.26 -19.82 28.57
N LEU A 100 9.13 -19.63 29.88
CA LEU A 100 7.88 -19.19 30.51
C LEU A 100 7.87 -17.68 30.77
N ALA A 101 7.06 -16.93 30.02
CA ALA A 101 6.81 -15.52 30.27
C ALA A 101 5.58 -15.31 31.17
N LYS A 102 5.66 -14.34 32.07
CA LYS A 102 4.59 -13.95 33.01
C LYS A 102 4.16 -12.51 32.71
N PRO A 103 3.29 -12.28 31.71
CA PRO A 103 2.87 -10.95 31.34
C PRO A 103 2.13 -10.25 32.48
N THR A 104 2.26 -8.93 32.57
CA THR A 104 1.56 -8.08 33.56
C THR A 104 0.83 -6.96 32.84
N ILE A 105 0.13 -6.10 33.58
CA ILE A 105 -0.46 -4.87 33.01
C ILE A 105 0.60 -3.94 32.42
N THR A 106 1.80 -3.89 33.02
CA THR A 106 2.96 -3.21 32.43
C THR A 106 3.51 -4.06 31.28
N PRO A 107 3.54 -3.56 30.03
CA PRO A 107 4.06 -4.34 28.92
C PRO A 107 5.57 -4.55 29.03
N ALA A 108 6.02 -5.78 28.76
CA ALA A 108 7.44 -6.11 28.72
C ALA A 108 7.93 -6.20 27.26
N ASP A 109 9.03 -5.52 26.96
CA ASP A 109 9.69 -5.60 25.65
C ASP A 109 10.37 -6.96 25.46
N ALA A 110 9.98 -7.70 24.42
CA ALA A 110 10.69 -8.88 23.94
C ALA A 110 11.75 -8.46 22.90
N ASN A 111 12.92 -9.13 22.91
CA ASN A 111 13.95 -8.91 21.88
C ASN A 111 13.37 -9.22 20.49
N TYR A 112 13.23 -8.18 19.67
CA TYR A 112 12.58 -8.23 18.36
C TYR A 112 13.13 -9.33 17.45
N ASN A 113 14.45 -9.39 17.31
CA ASN A 113 15.11 -10.32 16.39
C ASN A 113 14.90 -11.77 16.84
N ASP A 114 15.08 -12.05 18.14
CA ASP A 114 14.85 -13.38 18.68
C ASP A 114 13.38 -13.77 18.59
N PHE A 115 12.45 -12.87 18.96
CA PHE A 115 11.02 -13.16 18.94
C PHE A 115 10.52 -13.50 17.53
N ILE A 116 10.78 -12.64 16.53
CA ILE A 116 10.38 -12.92 15.14
C ILE A 116 11.04 -14.19 14.62
N ASN A 117 12.37 -14.33 14.74
CA ASN A 117 13.09 -15.44 14.11
C ASN A 117 12.70 -16.80 14.72
N ASN A 118 12.37 -16.83 16.02
CA ASN A 118 11.79 -18.02 16.64
C ASN A 118 10.36 -18.30 16.14
N MET A 119 9.50 -17.28 16.09
CA MET A 119 8.09 -17.43 15.76
C MET A 119 7.84 -17.78 14.28
N ILE A 120 8.57 -17.20 13.31
CA ILE A 120 8.45 -17.59 11.89
C ILE A 120 9.01 -19.01 11.61
N ALA A 121 9.92 -19.49 12.45
CA ALA A 121 10.38 -20.88 12.44
C ALA A 121 9.38 -21.86 13.10
N GLY A 122 8.20 -21.39 13.55
CA GLY A 122 7.18 -22.22 14.20
C GLY A 122 7.50 -22.62 15.63
N ARG A 123 8.49 -21.97 16.27
CA ARG A 123 8.73 -22.12 17.71
C ARG A 123 7.64 -21.37 18.48
N ARG A 124 7.48 -21.70 19.76
CA ARG A 124 6.37 -21.23 20.60
C ARG A 124 6.92 -20.66 21.92
N LEU A 125 6.17 -19.77 22.56
CA LEU A 125 6.47 -19.18 23.87
C LEU A 125 5.43 -19.68 24.89
N GLY A 126 5.89 -20.11 26.08
CA GLY A 126 4.98 -20.46 27.17
C GLY A 126 4.55 -19.22 27.95
N LEU A 127 3.25 -19.10 28.29
CA LEU A 127 2.71 -18.01 29.10
C LEU A 127 2.04 -18.55 30.36
N GLU A 128 2.25 -17.91 31.52
CA GLU A 128 1.48 -18.11 32.76
C GLU A 128 0.73 -16.81 33.11
N PHE A 129 -0.60 -16.85 33.15
CA PHE A 129 -1.43 -15.74 33.63
C PHE A 129 -2.73 -16.24 34.25
N GLY A 130 -3.18 -15.61 35.35
CA GLY A 130 -4.41 -16.01 36.04
C GLY A 130 -4.39 -17.44 36.59
N ASN A 131 -3.21 -17.95 36.97
CA ASN A 131 -2.93 -19.35 37.33
C ASN A 131 -3.15 -20.38 36.20
N GLU A 132 -3.29 -19.92 34.95
CA GLU A 132 -3.51 -20.77 33.78
C GLU A 132 -2.30 -20.73 32.84
N LEU A 133 -2.02 -21.87 32.20
CA LEU A 133 -0.86 -22.06 31.32
C LEU A 133 -1.27 -22.11 29.85
N TYR A 134 -0.59 -21.31 29.03
CA TYR A 134 -0.86 -21.16 27.60
C TYR A 134 0.43 -21.27 26.79
N VAL A 135 0.27 -21.47 25.48
CA VAL A 135 1.32 -21.51 24.48
C VAL A 135 0.97 -20.51 23.38
N LEU A 136 1.77 -19.46 23.25
CA LEU A 136 1.70 -18.49 22.17
C LEU A 136 2.52 -19.03 21.00
N GLY A 137 1.94 -19.11 19.81
CA GLY A 137 2.63 -19.63 18.61
C GLY A 137 2.21 -18.94 17.34
N HIS A 138 3.07 -19.02 16.33
CA HIS A 138 2.86 -18.51 14.99
C HIS A 138 3.15 -19.64 14.00
N GLY A 139 2.50 -19.63 12.83
CA GLY A 139 2.74 -20.64 11.80
C GLY A 139 4.17 -20.57 11.23
N GLN A 140 4.64 -21.64 10.60
CA GLN A 140 5.86 -21.56 9.79
C GLN A 140 5.57 -20.76 8.52
N SER A 141 6.33 -19.69 8.27
CA SER A 141 6.16 -18.80 7.13
C SER A 141 7.46 -18.03 6.82
N ALA A 142 7.48 -17.33 5.68
CA ALA A 142 8.59 -16.43 5.33
C ALA A 142 8.52 -15.05 6.01
N LEU A 143 7.36 -14.67 6.59
CA LEU A 143 7.09 -13.35 7.15
C LEU A 143 6.24 -13.48 8.42
N PHE A 144 6.63 -12.76 9.48
CA PHE A 144 5.84 -12.67 10.71
C PHE A 144 4.60 -11.81 10.51
N SER A 145 3.46 -12.26 11.03
CA SER A 145 2.19 -11.56 11.04
C SER A 145 1.49 -11.78 12.37
N LEU A 146 1.11 -10.71 13.06
CA LEU A 146 0.40 -10.80 14.34
C LEU A 146 -0.97 -11.45 14.17
N LEU A 147 -1.62 -11.24 13.01
CA LEU A 147 -2.90 -11.87 12.68
C LEU A 147 -2.81 -13.41 12.57
N ASN A 148 -1.61 -13.95 12.38
CA ASN A 148 -1.35 -15.40 12.37
C ASN A 148 -0.89 -15.96 13.74
N VAL A 149 -0.80 -15.12 14.78
CA VAL A 149 -0.45 -15.55 16.15
C VAL A 149 -1.68 -16.15 16.83
N ASN A 150 -1.52 -17.37 17.34
CA ASN A 150 -2.54 -18.10 18.07
C ASN A 150 -2.10 -18.34 19.52
N LEU A 151 -3.00 -18.11 20.47
CA LEU A 151 -2.81 -18.45 21.87
C LEU A 151 -3.58 -19.74 22.19
N THR A 152 -2.90 -20.77 22.67
CA THR A 152 -3.47 -22.11 22.86
C THR A 152 -3.25 -22.62 24.27
N ARG A 153 -4.29 -23.14 24.92
CA ARG A 153 -4.19 -23.94 26.16
C ARG A 153 -4.34 -25.41 25.82
N VAL A 154 -3.60 -26.29 26.47
CA VAL A 154 -3.70 -27.74 26.26
C VAL A 154 -3.89 -28.46 27.59
N MET A 155 -4.97 -29.23 27.70
CA MET A 155 -5.40 -29.96 28.88
C MET A 155 -6.04 -31.28 28.46
N ASP A 156 -5.59 -32.40 29.02
CA ASP A 156 -6.13 -33.75 28.81
C ASP A 156 -6.37 -34.12 27.33
N SER A 157 -5.37 -33.84 26.49
CA SER A 157 -5.39 -33.98 25.02
C SER A 157 -6.42 -33.14 24.26
N LEU A 158 -7.05 -32.17 24.92
CA LEU A 158 -7.85 -31.13 24.30
C LEU A 158 -7.01 -29.84 24.15
N ALA A 159 -6.95 -29.31 22.93
CA ALA A 159 -6.34 -28.01 22.65
C ALA A 159 -7.43 -26.94 22.46
N THR A 160 -7.48 -25.96 23.36
CA THR A 160 -8.37 -24.80 23.27
C THR A 160 -7.59 -23.63 22.68
N VAL A 161 -7.95 -23.22 21.46
CA VAL A 161 -7.43 -21.97 20.86
C VAL A 161 -8.25 -20.79 21.37
N PHE A 162 -7.58 -19.71 21.75
CA PHE A 162 -8.18 -18.43 22.09
C PHE A 162 -7.94 -17.48 20.89
N PRO A 163 -8.93 -17.33 19.99
CA PRO A 163 -8.76 -16.54 18.78
C PRO A 163 -8.61 -15.06 19.13
N ALA A 164 -7.51 -14.46 18.68
CA ALA A 164 -7.27 -13.05 18.86
C ALA A 164 -7.99 -12.22 17.79
N VAL A 165 -8.30 -10.96 18.11
CA VAL A 165 -8.81 -9.97 17.15
C VAL A 165 -8.02 -8.67 17.33
N GLY A 166 -7.75 -7.98 16.23
CA GLY A 166 -6.84 -6.85 16.21
C GLY A 166 -6.12 -6.80 14.88
N SER A 167 -4.81 -6.59 14.91
CA SER A 167 -4.07 -6.11 13.76
C SER A 167 -2.57 -6.43 13.77
N GLU A 168 -1.84 -6.00 12.73
CA GLU A 168 -0.37 -6.12 12.63
C GLU A 168 0.42 -5.17 13.57
N ASP A 169 -0.30 -4.39 14.38
CA ASP A 169 0.24 -3.56 15.44
C ASP A 169 -0.21 -4.02 16.83
N ASN A 170 -1.43 -4.56 16.97
CA ASN A 170 -1.98 -4.94 18.27
C ASN A 170 -3.07 -6.00 18.15
N ILE A 171 -2.86 -7.17 18.77
CA ILE A 171 -3.89 -8.21 18.90
C ILE A 171 -4.33 -8.39 20.35
N GLU A 172 -5.63 -8.64 20.53
CA GLU A 172 -6.27 -8.90 21.81
C GLU A 172 -6.85 -10.31 21.83
N ALA A 173 -6.42 -11.14 22.78
CA ALA A 173 -6.94 -12.50 22.98
C ALA A 173 -7.67 -12.58 24.34
N PRO A 174 -9.02 -12.72 24.36
CA PRO A 174 -9.75 -12.99 25.59
C PRO A 174 -9.45 -14.41 26.06
N ILE A 175 -9.17 -14.60 27.36
CA ILE A 175 -8.78 -15.88 27.96
C ILE A 175 -9.63 -16.20 29.20
N LEU A 176 -9.32 -17.31 29.89
CA LEU A 176 -10.12 -17.81 31.01
C LEU A 176 -10.19 -16.82 32.18
N GLY A 177 -11.31 -16.87 32.92
CA GLY A 177 -11.54 -16.05 34.11
C GLY A 177 -11.85 -14.58 33.84
N GLY A 178 -12.15 -14.20 32.59
CA GLY A 178 -12.39 -12.82 32.16
C GLY A 178 -11.14 -12.01 31.81
N ASN A 179 -9.98 -12.64 31.85
CA ASN A 179 -8.69 -12.01 31.59
C ASN A 179 -8.46 -11.79 30.07
N LYS A 180 -7.50 -10.94 29.70
CA LYS A 180 -7.12 -10.68 28.29
C LYS A 180 -5.60 -10.63 28.14
N ILE A 181 -5.06 -11.35 27.16
CA ILE A 181 -3.65 -11.19 26.71
C ILE A 181 -3.62 -10.18 25.56
N ILE A 182 -2.59 -9.33 25.55
CA ILE A 182 -2.36 -8.33 24.52
C ILE A 182 -0.93 -8.50 24.00
N LEU A 183 -0.79 -8.58 22.67
CA LEU A 183 0.51 -8.54 22.00
C LEU A 183 0.53 -7.34 21.05
N GLN A 184 1.35 -6.35 21.38
CA GLN A 184 1.55 -5.12 20.63
C GLN A 184 2.92 -5.09 19.96
N ARG A 185 3.05 -4.38 18.84
CA ARG A 185 4.30 -4.06 18.15
C ARG A 185 4.47 -2.54 18.10
N ARG A 186 5.61 -2.04 18.57
CA ARG A 186 5.85 -0.59 18.71
C ARG A 186 6.58 0.00 17.51
N TYR A 187 5.83 0.34 16.47
CA TYR A 187 6.34 1.12 15.34
C TYR A 187 6.79 2.52 15.83
N GLY A 188 8.02 2.90 15.49
CA GLY A 188 8.64 4.17 15.91
C GLY A 188 10.09 4.03 16.39
N THR A 189 10.46 2.88 16.96
CA THR A 189 11.83 2.58 17.43
C THR A 189 12.44 1.41 16.65
N PRO A 190 13.32 1.63 15.65
CA PRO A 190 13.87 0.53 14.86
C PRO A 190 14.87 -0.34 15.67
N PRO A 191 14.73 -1.68 15.69
CA PRO A 191 13.64 -2.47 15.13
C PRO A 191 12.42 -2.56 16.08
N PRO A 192 11.17 -2.41 15.58
CA PRO A 192 10.00 -2.06 16.39
C PRO A 192 9.60 -3.17 17.39
N PRO A 193 9.87 -3.01 18.69
CA PRO A 193 9.84 -4.11 19.65
C PRO A 193 8.43 -4.67 19.87
N PHE A 194 8.38 -5.94 20.26
CA PHE A 194 7.14 -6.58 20.68
C PHE A 194 6.94 -6.37 22.17
N GLN A 195 5.73 -5.95 22.54
CA GLN A 195 5.30 -5.77 23.90
C GLN A 195 4.21 -6.78 24.22
N LEU A 196 4.47 -7.64 25.21
CA LEU A 196 3.48 -8.55 25.75
C LEU A 196 2.96 -7.99 27.08
N SER A 197 1.63 -7.88 27.20
CA SER A 197 0.96 -7.51 28.45
C SER A 197 -0.29 -8.38 28.67
N ALA A 198 -0.83 -8.32 29.87
CA ALA A 198 -2.04 -9.02 30.27
C ALA A 198 -2.88 -8.17 31.21
N LEU A 199 -4.19 -8.19 31.00
CA LEU A 199 -5.18 -7.51 31.82
C LEU A 199 -5.97 -8.53 32.63
N ASP A 200 -6.14 -8.27 33.93
CA ASP A 200 -7.07 -9.02 34.76
C ASP A 200 -8.54 -8.75 34.39
N SER A 201 -9.49 -9.52 34.93
CA SER A 201 -10.91 -9.38 34.60
C SER A 201 -11.60 -8.09 35.05
N ARG A 202 -10.96 -7.27 35.88
CA ARG A 202 -11.40 -5.90 36.21
C ARG A 202 -10.82 -4.90 35.22
N GLN A 203 -9.55 -5.08 34.84
CA GLN A 203 -8.83 -4.28 33.86
C GLN A 203 -9.37 -4.49 32.43
N ALA A 204 -9.80 -5.71 32.10
CA ALA A 204 -10.43 -6.04 30.81
C ALA A 204 -11.81 -5.40 30.63
N LEU A 205 -12.46 -4.94 31.72
CA LEU A 205 -13.73 -4.21 31.73
C LEU A 205 -13.57 -2.68 31.63
N MET A 206 -12.40 -2.17 31.21
CA MET A 206 -12.25 -0.74 30.92
C MET A 206 -13.17 -0.28 29.76
N PRO A 207 -13.68 0.97 29.79
CA PRO A 207 -14.59 1.47 28.75
C PRO A 207 -14.01 1.45 27.33
N ILE A 208 -14.70 0.80 26.42
CA ILE A 208 -14.35 0.71 25.00
C ILE A 208 -15.13 1.77 24.20
N ASN A 209 -14.41 2.59 23.44
CA ASN A 209 -14.98 3.48 22.43
C ASN A 209 -14.74 2.91 21.02
N LEU A 210 -15.78 2.36 20.40
CA LEU A 210 -15.69 1.81 19.04
C LEU A 210 -15.66 2.88 17.93
N ASN A 211 -15.92 4.16 18.21
CA ASN A 211 -15.62 5.22 17.25
C ASN A 211 -14.10 5.44 17.10
N GLU A 212 -13.34 5.24 18.17
CA GLU A 212 -11.88 5.42 18.20
C GLU A 212 -11.11 4.14 17.90
N GLN A 213 -11.56 3.00 18.45
CA GLN A 213 -10.87 1.71 18.38
C GLN A 213 -11.29 0.84 17.18
N LEU A 214 -12.38 1.22 16.49
CA LEU A 214 -13.04 0.55 15.36
C LEU A 214 -13.57 -0.87 15.61
N SER A 215 -12.80 -1.74 16.27
CA SER A 215 -13.17 -3.13 16.56
C SER A 215 -12.54 -3.69 17.84
N THR A 216 -13.28 -4.60 18.48
CA THR A 216 -12.85 -5.36 19.67
C THR A 216 -13.41 -6.80 19.63
N VAL A 217 -13.16 -7.59 20.67
CA VAL A 217 -13.60 -8.97 20.80
C VAL A 217 -14.07 -9.28 22.22
N MET A 218 -15.11 -10.09 22.32
CA MET A 218 -15.60 -10.66 23.59
C MET A 218 -15.70 -12.18 23.50
N SER A 219 -15.74 -12.86 24.65
CA SER A 219 -15.99 -14.29 24.70
C SER A 219 -17.02 -14.67 25.76
N SER A 220 -17.47 -15.93 25.76
CA SER A 220 -18.34 -16.45 26.83
C SER A 220 -17.68 -16.43 28.22
N GLU A 221 -16.34 -16.36 28.27
CA GLU A 221 -15.56 -16.25 29.52
C GLU A 221 -15.17 -14.80 29.86
N ALA A 222 -15.29 -13.86 28.91
CA ALA A 222 -14.78 -12.49 29.04
C ALA A 222 -15.78 -11.46 28.48
N ALA A 223 -16.42 -10.73 29.40
CA ALA A 223 -17.34 -9.63 29.13
C ALA A 223 -16.58 -8.34 28.71
N VAL A 224 -17.30 -7.40 28.09
CA VAL A 224 -16.77 -6.12 27.61
C VAL A 224 -17.67 -4.96 27.99
N LEU A 225 -17.09 -3.80 28.32
CA LEU A 225 -17.83 -2.56 28.62
C LEU A 225 -17.80 -1.64 27.39
N ILE A 226 -18.92 -1.51 26.67
CA ILE A 226 -19.00 -0.64 25.49
C ILE A 226 -19.62 0.70 25.88
N ALA A 227 -18.84 1.78 25.79
CA ALA A 227 -19.26 3.13 26.17
C ALA A 227 -19.66 4.02 24.98
N SER A 228 -19.20 3.71 23.77
CA SER A 228 -19.54 4.44 22.54
C SER A 228 -19.36 3.53 21.30
N PRO A 229 -20.12 3.66 20.18
CA PRO A 229 -20.95 4.80 19.76
C PRO A 229 -22.10 5.16 20.69
N GLU A 230 -22.89 4.17 21.12
CA GLU A 230 -23.80 4.31 22.26
C GLU A 230 -23.20 3.59 23.49
N ASN A 231 -23.63 3.97 24.69
CA ASN A 231 -23.30 3.23 25.90
C ASN A 231 -24.21 2.00 26.00
N HIS A 232 -23.63 0.81 25.76
CA HIS A 232 -24.32 -0.48 25.87
C HIS A 232 -23.99 -1.22 27.17
N GLY A 233 -23.31 -0.58 28.12
CA GLY A 233 -22.98 -1.18 29.41
C GLY A 233 -22.05 -2.40 29.30
N ILE A 234 -22.14 -3.32 30.27
CA ILE A 234 -21.36 -4.55 30.29
C ILE A 234 -22.08 -5.63 29.49
N ILE A 235 -21.54 -5.94 28.31
CA ILE A 235 -22.00 -7.04 27.47
C ILE A 235 -21.29 -8.32 27.89
N SER A 236 -22.07 -9.34 28.25
CA SER A 236 -21.60 -10.60 28.86
C SER A 236 -22.35 -11.81 28.30
N ALA A 237 -21.90 -13.03 28.58
CA ALA A 237 -22.69 -14.22 28.30
C ALA A 237 -23.96 -14.25 29.17
N SER A 238 -25.10 -14.61 28.57
CA SER A 238 -26.32 -14.85 29.34
C SER A 238 -26.19 -16.09 30.20
N GLY A 239 -26.74 -16.07 31.42
CA GLY A 239 -26.87 -17.28 32.26
C GLY A 239 -27.75 -18.38 31.66
N ARG A 240 -28.41 -18.12 30.52
CA ARG A 240 -29.13 -19.12 29.71
C ARG A 240 -28.42 -19.47 28.39
N ASP A 241 -27.15 -19.13 28.24
CA ASP A 241 -26.35 -19.51 27.06
C ASP A 241 -26.08 -21.02 27.03
N PRO A 242 -26.44 -21.73 25.94
CA PRO A 242 -26.29 -23.18 25.86
C PRO A 242 -24.82 -23.58 25.66
N GLN A 243 -24.14 -23.91 26.76
CA GLN A 243 -22.69 -24.21 26.85
C GLN A 243 -22.14 -25.30 25.88
N ARG A 244 -23.01 -26.13 25.29
CA ARG A 244 -22.65 -27.22 24.36
C ARG A 244 -23.13 -27.01 22.91
N VAL A 245 -23.86 -25.93 22.62
CA VAL A 245 -24.43 -25.64 21.30
C VAL A 245 -23.52 -24.63 20.61
N ARG A 246 -22.97 -25.00 19.44
CA ARG A 246 -21.95 -24.21 18.73
C ARG A 246 -22.56 -23.13 17.82
N ASP A 247 -23.80 -23.30 17.43
CA ASP A 247 -24.52 -22.49 16.45
C ASP A 247 -25.20 -21.25 17.05
N ILE A 248 -25.34 -21.19 18.39
CA ILE A 248 -25.99 -20.12 19.14
C ILE A 248 -25.05 -19.58 20.22
N PHE A 249 -24.93 -18.26 20.35
CA PHE A 249 -24.29 -17.57 21.49
C PHE A 249 -25.23 -16.49 22.05
N ARG A 250 -25.69 -16.65 23.30
CA ARG A 250 -26.60 -15.70 23.96
C ARG A 250 -25.84 -14.66 24.78
N LEU A 251 -26.07 -13.39 24.46
CA LEU A 251 -25.50 -12.26 25.18
C LEU A 251 -26.53 -11.60 26.08
N ARG A 252 -26.08 -11.12 27.25
CA ARG A 252 -26.85 -10.22 28.13
C ARG A 252 -26.14 -8.86 28.20
N SER A 253 -26.93 -7.82 27.99
CA SER A 253 -26.72 -6.47 28.53
C SER A 253 -28.09 -5.81 28.67
N ASP A 254 -28.19 -4.73 29.45
CA ASP A 254 -29.46 -4.05 29.73
C ASP A 254 -30.21 -3.57 28.47
N PRO A 255 -29.57 -3.11 27.37
CA PRO A 255 -30.25 -2.78 26.11
C PRO A 255 -30.85 -3.98 25.37
N PHE A 256 -30.50 -5.23 25.71
CA PHE A 256 -30.98 -6.44 25.02
C PHE A 256 -32.26 -7.03 25.66
N GLY A 257 -32.77 -6.45 26.75
CA GLY A 257 -33.89 -7.03 27.49
C GLY A 257 -33.49 -8.31 28.21
N GLU A 258 -34.01 -9.47 27.76
CA GLU A 258 -33.69 -10.77 28.40
C GLU A 258 -32.35 -11.35 27.91
N PHE A 259 -32.15 -11.41 26.58
CA PHE A 259 -30.87 -11.72 25.92
C PHE A 259 -30.95 -11.41 24.42
N ALA A 260 -29.82 -11.10 23.80
CA ALA A 260 -29.63 -11.17 22.35
C ALA A 260 -29.09 -12.55 21.96
N GLU A 261 -29.47 -13.07 20.79
CA GLU A 261 -29.01 -14.37 20.28
C GLU A 261 -28.19 -14.19 19.01
N LEU A 262 -26.90 -14.55 19.06
CA LEU A 262 -25.99 -14.51 17.93
C LEU A 262 -25.94 -15.90 17.27
N ASN A 263 -26.25 -15.97 15.98
CA ASN A 263 -26.09 -17.19 15.19
C ASN A 263 -24.68 -17.31 14.62
N TYR A 264 -24.12 -18.53 14.60
CA TYR A 264 -22.75 -18.77 14.18
C TYR A 264 -22.52 -18.40 12.71
N ARG A 265 -21.50 -17.58 12.47
CA ARG A 265 -21.13 -16.94 11.18
C ARG A 265 -22.23 -16.11 10.53
N GLN A 266 -23.24 -15.68 11.27
CA GLN A 266 -24.24 -14.72 10.79
C GLN A 266 -24.00 -13.31 11.37
N PRO A 267 -24.25 -12.24 10.61
CA PRO A 267 -24.19 -10.87 11.14
C PRO A 267 -25.39 -10.59 12.05
N PHE A 268 -25.13 -10.21 13.30
CA PHE A 268 -26.15 -9.63 14.19
C PHE A 268 -25.82 -8.16 14.42
N ARG A 269 -26.65 -7.25 13.91
CA ARG A 269 -26.46 -5.81 14.08
C ARG A 269 -27.39 -5.28 15.17
N PHE A 270 -26.82 -4.50 16.09
CA PHE A 270 -27.57 -3.73 17.08
C PHE A 270 -27.08 -2.28 17.03
N ASN A 271 -27.98 -1.35 16.69
CA ASN A 271 -27.68 0.06 16.41
C ASN A 271 -26.48 0.24 15.44
N ASN A 272 -25.37 0.79 15.94
CA ASN A 272 -24.16 1.12 15.22
C ASN A 272 -23.03 0.07 15.39
N ILE A 273 -23.34 -1.09 15.98
CA ILE A 273 -22.39 -2.16 16.28
C ILE A 273 -22.83 -3.45 15.56
N LEU A 274 -21.88 -4.10 14.90
CA LEU A 274 -22.04 -5.43 14.31
C LEU A 274 -21.34 -6.46 15.20
N PHE A 275 -22.10 -7.42 15.69
CA PHE A 275 -21.62 -8.61 16.36
C PHE A 275 -21.49 -9.74 15.35
N TYR A 276 -20.32 -10.38 15.29
CA TYR A 276 -20.06 -11.51 14.42
C TYR A 276 -19.51 -12.68 15.23
N TYR A 277 -20.37 -13.66 15.50
CA TYR A 277 -20.02 -14.87 16.26
C TYR A 277 -19.28 -15.86 15.36
N HIS A 278 -17.95 -15.88 15.43
CA HIS A 278 -17.09 -16.51 14.41
C HIS A 278 -16.33 -17.75 14.87
N SER A 279 -16.15 -17.95 16.18
CA SER A 279 -15.39 -19.09 16.72
C SER A 279 -16.06 -19.73 17.94
N ALA A 280 -16.04 -21.06 17.98
CA ALA A 280 -16.55 -21.88 19.08
C ALA A 280 -15.50 -22.96 19.39
N GLN A 281 -14.81 -22.84 20.53
CA GLN A 281 -13.59 -23.57 20.84
C GLN A 281 -13.79 -24.47 22.06
N PRO A 282 -13.47 -25.77 21.99
CA PRO A 282 -13.78 -26.71 23.07
C PRO A 282 -12.84 -26.49 24.27
N LEU A 283 -13.42 -26.52 25.47
CA LEU A 283 -12.76 -26.34 26.77
C LEU A 283 -13.27 -27.38 27.77
N GLY A 284 -12.38 -27.83 28.65
CA GLY A 284 -12.64 -28.87 29.64
C GLY A 284 -11.86 -30.14 29.30
N THR A 285 -12.47 -31.30 29.48
CA THR A 285 -11.92 -32.59 29.08
C THR A 285 -12.72 -33.18 27.92
N ILE A 286 -12.15 -34.16 27.21
CA ILE A 286 -12.81 -34.86 26.10
C ILE A 286 -14.16 -35.49 26.54
N GLN A 287 -14.29 -35.88 27.82
CA GLN A 287 -15.52 -36.46 28.38
C GLN A 287 -16.60 -35.43 28.75
N ASN A 288 -16.22 -34.17 29.00
CA ASN A 288 -17.16 -33.11 29.36
C ASN A 288 -16.76 -31.75 28.72
N PRO A 289 -16.82 -31.63 27.38
CA PRO A 289 -16.54 -30.37 26.71
C PRO A 289 -17.68 -29.37 26.90
N ARG A 290 -17.30 -28.11 27.15
CA ARG A 290 -18.10 -26.91 26.89
C ARG A 290 -17.39 -26.06 25.82
N TYR A 291 -18.09 -25.14 25.17
CA TYR A 291 -17.47 -24.27 24.17
C TYR A 291 -17.24 -22.86 24.70
N ILE A 292 -16.02 -22.35 24.56
CA ILE A 292 -15.76 -20.92 24.57
C ILE A 292 -16.28 -20.35 23.26
N LYS A 293 -17.21 -19.41 23.35
CA LYS A 293 -17.82 -18.75 22.19
C LYS A 293 -17.20 -17.37 22.05
N THR A 294 -16.71 -17.01 20.85
CA THR A 294 -16.05 -15.72 20.60
C THR A 294 -16.76 -14.93 19.52
N ALA A 295 -17.10 -13.68 19.82
CA ALA A 295 -17.71 -12.74 18.91
C ALA A 295 -16.81 -11.51 18.73
N ALA A 296 -16.56 -11.14 17.48
CA ALA A 296 -15.93 -9.87 17.12
C ALA A 296 -17.02 -8.78 17.05
N LEU A 297 -16.69 -7.59 17.55
CA LEU A 297 -17.56 -6.42 17.58
C LEU A 297 -16.94 -5.31 16.72
N TYR A 298 -17.67 -4.86 15.70
CA TYR A 298 -17.20 -3.84 14.75
C TYR A 298 -18.09 -2.60 14.74
N ARG A 299 -17.49 -1.43 14.57
CA ARG A 299 -18.18 -0.17 14.30
C ARG A 299 -18.77 -0.18 12.88
N VAL A 300 -20.09 0.02 12.77
CA VAL A 300 -20.83 -0.06 11.48
C VAL A 300 -21.01 1.30 10.82
N PHE A 301 -20.55 1.45 9.59
CA PHE A 301 -20.78 2.62 8.76
C PHE A 301 -21.64 2.26 7.54
N GLU A 302 -22.70 3.02 7.31
CA GLU A 302 -23.59 2.83 6.16
C GLU A 302 -22.90 3.28 4.86
N VAL A 303 -22.99 2.45 3.82
CA VAL A 303 -22.64 2.84 2.45
C VAL A 303 -23.90 3.33 1.74
N THR A 304 -23.98 4.63 1.44
CA THR A 304 -25.16 5.26 0.80
C THR A 304 -24.76 6.05 -0.44
N THR A 305 -25.71 6.41 -1.32
CA THR A 305 -25.39 7.16 -2.55
C THR A 305 -24.81 8.54 -2.26
N SER A 306 -25.29 9.22 -1.22
CA SER A 306 -24.76 10.51 -0.77
C SER A 306 -23.51 10.39 0.11
N GLY A 307 -23.39 9.31 0.89
CA GLY A 307 -22.35 9.09 1.89
C GLY A 307 -22.49 10.02 3.11
N THR A 308 -22.59 9.46 4.32
CA THR A 308 -22.55 10.28 5.54
C THR A 308 -21.10 10.67 5.86
N PRO A 309 -20.77 11.97 6.03
CA PRO A 309 -19.42 12.38 6.43
C PRO A 309 -19.04 11.79 7.79
N ARG A 310 -17.80 11.30 7.90
CA ARG A 310 -17.19 10.84 9.15
C ARG A 310 -15.91 11.64 9.41
N PRO A 311 -15.66 12.15 10.63
CA PRO A 311 -14.40 12.80 10.95
C PRO A 311 -13.22 11.88 10.62
N PHE A 312 -12.26 12.41 9.87
CA PHE A 312 -10.98 11.78 9.64
C PHE A 312 -9.91 12.61 10.36
N ASN A 313 -9.04 11.95 11.11
CA ASN A 313 -7.98 12.59 11.90
C ASN A 313 -6.85 11.61 12.17
N ASP A 314 -5.74 12.10 12.73
CA ASP A 314 -4.55 11.31 13.05
C ASP A 314 -4.86 10.05 13.88
N GLN A 315 -5.80 10.13 14.82
CA GLN A 315 -6.20 8.99 15.65
C GLN A 315 -6.95 7.92 14.84
N PHE A 316 -7.93 8.30 14.02
CA PHE A 316 -8.65 7.36 13.14
C PHE A 316 -7.70 6.77 12.09
N ALA A 317 -6.85 7.60 11.50
CA ALA A 317 -5.82 7.19 10.55
C ALA A 317 -4.87 6.17 11.21
N GLN A 318 -4.31 6.48 12.38
CA GLN A 318 -3.43 5.60 13.14
C GLN A 318 -4.13 4.28 13.53
N THR A 319 -5.37 4.32 14.03
CA THR A 319 -6.10 3.09 14.36
C THR A 319 -6.29 2.22 13.11
N LEU A 320 -6.69 2.79 11.97
CA LEU A 320 -6.92 2.05 10.74
C LEU A 320 -5.62 1.55 10.08
N THR A 321 -4.54 2.36 10.03
CA THR A 321 -3.23 1.93 9.50
C THR A 321 -2.53 0.93 10.40
N SER A 322 -2.75 1.00 11.72
CA SER A 322 -2.33 -0.06 12.65
C SER A 322 -3.01 -1.40 12.33
N GLY A 323 -4.09 -1.37 11.53
CA GLY A 323 -4.78 -2.52 10.96
C GLY A 323 -6.06 -2.93 11.69
N LYS A 324 -6.58 -2.12 12.62
CA LYS A 324 -7.92 -2.33 13.21
C LYS A 324 -9.00 -2.13 12.14
N GLU A 325 -10.01 -2.97 12.16
CA GLU A 325 -11.02 -3.05 11.10
C GLU A 325 -12.33 -2.36 11.50
N LEU A 326 -13.06 -1.84 10.50
CA LEU A 326 -14.44 -1.34 10.64
C LEU A 326 -15.39 -2.08 9.70
N ALA A 327 -16.67 -2.10 10.01
CA ALA A 327 -17.68 -2.75 9.16
C ALA A 327 -18.40 -1.73 8.27
N LEU A 328 -18.43 -1.98 6.96
CA LEU A 328 -19.26 -1.27 5.99
C LEU A 328 -20.53 -2.08 5.72
N ALA A 329 -21.69 -1.48 5.99
CA ALA A 329 -23.00 -2.05 5.66
C ALA A 329 -23.41 -1.61 4.25
N PHE A 330 -23.67 -2.55 3.35
CA PHE A 330 -24.01 -2.28 1.95
C PHE A 330 -25.07 -3.26 1.43
N GLY A 331 -26.30 -2.75 1.28
CA GLY A 331 -27.48 -3.56 1.04
C GLY A 331 -27.79 -4.43 2.27
N SER A 332 -28.00 -5.72 2.08
CA SER A 332 -28.12 -6.72 3.14
C SER A 332 -26.77 -7.28 3.64
N ASN A 333 -25.66 -6.91 3.02
CA ASN A 333 -24.34 -7.49 3.25
C ASN A 333 -23.43 -6.56 4.06
N TYR A 334 -22.43 -7.15 4.70
CA TYR A 334 -21.41 -6.45 5.48
C TYR A 334 -20.02 -6.83 4.99
N TYR A 335 -19.13 -5.85 4.94
CA TYR A 335 -17.75 -5.99 4.50
C TYR A 335 -16.82 -5.34 5.53
N LEU A 336 -15.65 -5.91 5.80
CA LEU A 336 -14.66 -5.34 6.72
C LEU A 336 -13.65 -4.51 5.94
N LEU A 337 -13.58 -3.22 6.24
CA LEU A 337 -12.55 -2.31 5.73
C LEU A 337 -11.34 -2.35 6.67
N SER A 338 -10.16 -2.52 6.07
CA SER A 338 -8.86 -2.69 6.71
C SER A 338 -7.77 -1.97 5.91
N TYR A 339 -6.52 -2.03 6.36
CA TYR A 339 -5.38 -1.39 5.71
C TYR A 339 -4.25 -2.40 5.48
N GLN A 340 -3.81 -2.57 4.23
CA GLN A 340 -2.61 -3.33 3.89
C GLN A 340 -1.38 -2.44 4.06
N GLY A 341 -0.27 -3.00 4.56
CA GLY A 341 1.03 -2.32 4.49
C GLY A 341 1.66 -1.98 5.84
N ALA A 342 1.00 -2.28 6.97
CA ALA A 342 1.61 -2.27 8.30
C ALA A 342 2.89 -3.13 8.33
N SER A 343 4.03 -2.50 8.05
CA SER A 343 5.30 -3.14 7.71
C SER A 343 6.46 -2.23 8.11
N ALA A 344 7.50 -2.86 8.64
CA ALA A 344 8.15 -2.36 9.84
C ALA A 344 9.34 -1.39 9.65
N SER A 345 9.52 -0.83 8.45
CA SER A 345 10.77 -0.17 8.06
C SER A 345 10.64 1.20 7.37
N THR A 346 9.42 1.72 7.17
CA THR A 346 9.19 3.04 6.57
C THR A 346 8.02 3.74 7.26
N ALA A 347 8.11 5.06 7.44
CA ALA A 347 6.96 5.87 7.85
C ALA A 347 5.92 5.87 6.72
N GLN A 348 4.78 5.18 6.92
CA GLN A 348 3.70 5.14 5.95
C GLN A 348 2.61 6.16 6.32
N PHE A 349 2.42 7.15 5.45
CA PHE A 349 1.27 8.03 5.49
C PHE A 349 0.00 7.25 5.12
N PHE A 350 -1.15 7.64 5.67
CA PHE A 350 -2.42 7.01 5.29
C PHE A 350 -2.70 7.29 3.81
N THR A 351 -2.91 6.22 3.05
CA THR A 351 -3.16 6.30 1.60
C THR A 351 -4.30 5.39 1.21
N VAL A 352 -5.26 5.92 0.45
CA VAL A 352 -6.44 5.15 0.02
C VAL A 352 -6.09 3.97 -0.89
N GLU A 353 -4.91 3.96 -1.51
CA GLU A 353 -4.34 2.83 -2.27
C GLU A 353 -4.15 1.56 -1.43
N ASN A 354 -4.00 1.71 -0.12
CA ASN A 354 -3.70 0.63 0.81
C ASN A 354 -4.93 0.10 1.56
N LEU A 355 -6.09 0.75 1.44
CA LEU A 355 -7.34 0.23 1.97
C LEU A 355 -7.68 -1.13 1.33
N ARG A 356 -8.04 -2.12 2.13
CA ARG A 356 -8.55 -3.43 1.65
C ARG A 356 -9.93 -3.66 2.22
N LEU A 357 -10.78 -4.31 1.43
CA LEU A 357 -12.12 -4.67 1.82
C LEU A 357 -12.24 -6.20 1.81
N THR A 358 -12.85 -6.80 2.83
CA THR A 358 -13.02 -8.27 2.90
C THR A 358 -14.46 -8.64 3.26
N THR A 359 -14.87 -9.88 2.99
CA THR A 359 -16.11 -10.43 3.56
C THR A 359 -15.96 -10.67 5.07
N LEU A 360 -17.06 -10.75 5.83
CA LEU A 360 -17.01 -10.97 7.30
C LEU A 360 -16.25 -12.24 7.72
N ASP A 361 -16.34 -13.29 6.91
CA ASP A 361 -15.63 -14.56 7.10
C ASP A 361 -14.17 -14.53 6.60
N LYS A 362 -13.75 -13.40 6.02
CA LYS A 362 -12.46 -13.14 5.36
C LYS A 362 -12.12 -14.12 4.22
N ALA A 363 -13.12 -14.79 3.65
CA ALA A 363 -12.94 -15.71 2.53
C ALA A 363 -12.66 -15.01 1.19
N GLN A 364 -13.05 -13.75 1.04
CA GLN A 364 -12.74 -12.92 -0.13
C GLN A 364 -12.13 -11.58 0.27
N THR A 365 -11.14 -11.12 -0.51
CA THR A 365 -10.47 -9.83 -0.36
C THR A 365 -10.55 -9.06 -1.67
N PHE A 366 -10.98 -7.81 -1.59
CA PHE A 366 -11.12 -6.89 -2.72
C PHE A 366 -10.07 -5.78 -2.60
N THR A 367 -9.34 -5.54 -3.69
CA THR A 367 -8.41 -4.42 -3.86
C THR A 367 -9.11 -3.22 -4.51
N PRO A 368 -8.75 -1.98 -4.16
CA PRO A 368 -9.39 -0.79 -4.71
C PRO A 368 -8.81 -0.41 -6.08
N THR A 369 -9.69 0.04 -6.97
CA THR A 369 -9.34 0.87 -8.13
C THR A 369 -9.36 2.34 -7.69
N LEU A 370 -8.38 3.14 -8.10
CA LEU A 370 -8.22 4.53 -7.64
C LEU A 370 -8.72 5.56 -8.64
N ILE A 371 -9.45 6.56 -8.14
CA ILE A 371 -9.90 7.74 -8.89
C ILE A 371 -9.68 8.97 -8.00
N GLY A 372 -8.52 9.63 -8.12
CA GLY A 372 -8.15 10.74 -7.23
C GLY A 372 -7.98 10.27 -5.78
N THR A 373 -8.62 10.96 -4.83
CA THR A 373 -8.67 10.57 -3.40
C THR A 373 -9.76 9.55 -3.07
N GLU A 374 -10.37 8.91 -4.08
CA GLU A 374 -11.39 7.88 -3.93
C GLU A 374 -10.85 6.48 -4.24
N ALA A 375 -11.02 5.55 -3.30
CA ALA A 375 -10.81 4.12 -3.48
C ALA A 375 -12.13 3.42 -3.80
N THR A 376 -12.23 2.80 -4.98
CA THR A 376 -13.41 2.11 -5.47
C THR A 376 -13.23 0.60 -5.42
N PHE A 377 -14.07 -0.10 -4.65
CA PHE A 377 -14.12 -1.55 -4.54
C PHE A 377 -15.33 -2.10 -5.30
N THR A 378 -15.10 -3.04 -6.22
CA THR A 378 -16.15 -3.85 -6.83
C THR A 378 -16.37 -5.10 -5.97
N VAL A 379 -17.60 -5.30 -5.51
CA VAL A 379 -18.02 -6.42 -4.64
C VAL A 379 -19.27 -7.10 -5.22
N PRO A 380 -19.64 -8.32 -4.79
CA PRO A 380 -20.85 -8.99 -5.29
C PRO A 380 -22.16 -8.20 -5.10
N SER A 381 -22.22 -7.28 -4.12
CA SER A 381 -23.35 -6.36 -3.92
C SER A 381 -23.40 -5.17 -4.89
N GLY A 382 -22.34 -4.88 -5.66
CA GLY A 382 -22.19 -3.64 -6.45
C GLY A 382 -20.86 -2.93 -6.19
N VAL A 383 -20.89 -1.60 -6.09
CA VAL A 383 -19.67 -0.77 -5.99
C VAL A 383 -19.69 0.04 -4.69
N ILE A 384 -18.65 -0.13 -3.88
CA ILE A 384 -18.38 0.65 -2.65
C ILE A 384 -17.21 1.61 -2.94
N LYS A 385 -17.39 2.89 -2.61
CA LYS A 385 -16.41 3.97 -2.76
C LYS A 385 -16.03 4.49 -1.38
N VAL A 386 -14.74 4.67 -1.14
CA VAL A 386 -14.18 5.33 0.06
C VAL A 386 -13.49 6.60 -0.41
N GLU A 387 -14.17 7.74 -0.23
CA GLU A 387 -13.69 9.06 -0.63
C GLU A 387 -13.13 9.79 0.58
N LEU A 388 -11.91 10.33 0.47
CA LEU A 388 -11.35 11.26 1.44
C LEU A 388 -11.43 12.70 0.91
N ARG A 389 -12.12 13.58 1.63
CA ARG A 389 -12.03 15.03 1.42
C ARG A 389 -11.20 15.66 2.52
N LEU A 390 -10.20 16.41 2.09
CA LEU A 390 -9.31 17.15 2.98
C LEU A 390 -9.74 18.63 2.98
N VAL A 391 -10.02 19.16 4.16
CA VAL A 391 -10.49 20.52 4.39
C VAL A 391 -9.84 20.96 5.71
N PRO A 392 -8.95 21.99 5.72
CA PRO A 392 -8.14 22.31 6.89
C PRO A 392 -8.94 22.42 8.20
N GLY A 393 -8.68 21.48 9.13
CA GLY A 393 -9.35 21.39 10.43
C GLY A 393 -10.69 20.64 10.45
N ASN A 394 -11.12 20.07 9.33
CA ASN A 394 -12.37 19.32 9.18
C ASN A 394 -12.25 18.27 8.04
N ASP A 395 -11.23 17.42 8.11
CA ASP A 395 -11.05 16.32 7.15
C ASP A 395 -12.14 15.25 7.35
N GLN A 396 -12.66 14.73 6.23
CA GLN A 396 -13.85 13.87 6.24
C GLN A 396 -13.73 12.69 5.27
N MET A 397 -14.03 11.49 5.79
CA MET A 397 -14.16 10.27 5.02
C MET A 397 -15.64 9.99 4.71
N PHE A 398 -15.93 9.56 3.48
CA PHE A 398 -17.26 9.21 3.01
C PHE A 398 -17.29 7.77 2.49
N PHE A 399 -18.28 7.01 2.94
CA PHE A 399 -18.57 5.66 2.43
C PHE A 399 -19.77 5.73 1.48
N ARG A 400 -19.51 5.49 0.19
CA ARG A 400 -20.43 5.80 -0.91
C ARG A 400 -20.72 4.61 -1.81
N THR A 401 -21.85 4.64 -2.51
CA THR A 401 -22.16 3.67 -3.58
C THR A 401 -22.68 4.39 -4.82
N THR A 402 -22.26 3.93 -6.00
CA THR A 402 -22.99 4.17 -7.25
C THR A 402 -24.06 3.10 -7.42
N THR A 403 -25.29 3.51 -7.70
CA THR A 403 -26.35 2.59 -8.16
C THR A 403 -25.90 1.84 -9.41
N ALA A 404 -26.34 0.59 -9.57
CA ALA A 404 -25.81 -0.34 -10.57
C ALA A 404 -26.31 -0.05 -12.00
N SER A 405 -25.83 1.05 -12.58
CA SER A 405 -25.81 1.34 -14.02
C SER A 405 -24.45 1.97 -14.35
N GLY A 406 -23.80 1.49 -15.42
CA GLY A 406 -22.43 1.92 -15.77
C GLY A 406 -21.35 1.14 -15.02
N LEU A 407 -21.17 -0.15 -15.36
CA LEU A 407 -20.04 -0.93 -14.86
C LEU A 407 -18.76 -0.50 -15.60
N LEU A 408 -18.09 0.52 -15.06
CA LEU A 408 -16.78 0.98 -15.53
C LEU A 408 -15.70 -0.06 -15.21
N VAL A 409 -15.51 -1.00 -16.13
CA VAL A 409 -14.34 -1.88 -16.14
C VAL A 409 -13.14 -1.03 -16.63
N GLY A 410 -12.05 -1.00 -15.88
CA GLY A 410 -10.86 -0.21 -16.19
C GLY A 410 -10.57 0.93 -15.21
N GLY A 411 -9.34 1.45 -15.27
CA GLY A 411 -8.83 2.47 -14.35
C GLY A 411 -8.97 3.91 -14.88
N ALA A 412 -8.40 4.87 -14.15
CA ALA A 412 -8.51 6.32 -14.43
C ALA A 412 -8.00 6.78 -15.82
N TYR A 413 -7.33 5.92 -16.59
CA TYR A 413 -6.71 6.25 -17.89
C TYR A 413 -7.26 5.43 -19.07
N THR A 414 -7.80 4.24 -18.81
CA THR A 414 -8.34 3.34 -19.84
C THR A 414 -9.56 2.62 -19.28
N GLN A 415 -10.69 2.78 -19.95
CA GLN A 415 -11.93 2.06 -19.67
C GLN A 415 -12.18 0.99 -20.73
N GLN A 416 -12.90 -0.07 -20.40
CA GLN A 416 -13.08 -1.25 -21.24
C GLN A 416 -14.55 -1.48 -21.54
N LEU A 417 -14.90 -1.29 -22.81
CA LEU A 417 -16.24 -1.52 -23.34
C LEU A 417 -16.36 -2.94 -23.90
N THR A 418 -17.44 -3.61 -23.55
CA THR A 418 -17.78 -4.99 -23.88
C THR A 418 -19.26 -5.09 -24.25
N LEU A 419 -19.70 -6.22 -24.79
CA LEU A 419 -21.13 -6.47 -25.04
C LEU A 419 -21.99 -6.43 -23.77
N ALA A 420 -21.39 -6.60 -22.59
CA ALA A 420 -22.09 -6.70 -21.31
C ALA A 420 -22.18 -5.38 -20.52
N ASN A 421 -21.54 -4.28 -20.97
CA ASN A 421 -21.54 -3.01 -20.25
C ASN A 421 -21.75 -1.79 -21.14
N ARG A 422 -22.04 -0.66 -20.48
CA ARG A 422 -22.19 0.67 -21.06
C ARG A 422 -21.29 1.62 -20.28
N ILE A 423 -20.70 2.60 -20.97
CA ILE A 423 -19.73 3.54 -20.41
C ILE A 423 -20.23 4.97 -20.64
N THR A 424 -20.12 5.84 -19.64
CA THR A 424 -20.55 7.24 -19.75
C THR A 424 -19.33 8.17 -19.72
N LEU A 425 -19.15 8.96 -20.78
CA LEU A 425 -18.09 9.98 -20.90
C LEU A 425 -18.73 11.34 -21.18
N GLY A 426 -18.49 12.34 -20.34
CA GLY A 426 -19.13 13.66 -20.50
C GLY A 426 -20.66 13.63 -20.46
N GLY A 427 -21.27 12.62 -19.85
CA GLY A 427 -22.73 12.42 -19.88
C GLY A 427 -23.27 11.81 -21.19
N ILE A 428 -22.42 11.56 -22.20
CA ILE A 428 -22.75 10.74 -23.36
C ILE A 428 -22.55 9.26 -22.99
N GLU A 429 -23.52 8.40 -23.29
CA GLU A 429 -23.36 6.95 -23.15
C GLU A 429 -22.77 6.34 -24.42
N LEU A 430 -21.81 5.43 -24.24
CA LEU A 430 -21.17 4.61 -25.26
C LEU A 430 -21.54 3.15 -25.03
N ARG A 431 -21.89 2.45 -26.11
CA ARG A 431 -22.16 1.01 -26.14
C ARG A 431 -21.53 0.37 -27.38
N ILE A 432 -21.30 -0.93 -27.33
CA ILE A 432 -21.15 -1.70 -28.56
C ILE A 432 -22.53 -1.79 -29.24
N CYS A 433 -22.55 -1.88 -30.57
CA CYS A 433 -23.75 -2.06 -31.36
C CYS A 433 -23.45 -2.90 -32.63
N ASN A 434 -24.48 -3.10 -33.46
CA ASN A 434 -24.44 -3.98 -34.64
C ASN A 434 -23.97 -5.40 -34.26
N GLU A 435 -24.63 -5.97 -33.25
CA GLU A 435 -24.33 -7.26 -32.61
C GLU A 435 -24.78 -8.49 -33.45
N ASP A 436 -25.01 -8.28 -34.74
CA ASP A 436 -25.43 -9.23 -35.76
C ASP A 436 -24.55 -10.50 -35.78
N GLU A 437 -25.02 -11.59 -36.42
CA GLU A 437 -24.33 -12.90 -36.40
C GLU A 437 -22.84 -12.85 -36.81
N LEU A 438 -22.45 -11.87 -37.64
CA LEU A 438 -21.07 -11.65 -38.05
C LEU A 438 -20.20 -10.97 -36.98
N TYR A 439 -20.77 -10.22 -36.03
CA TYR A 439 -20.02 -9.47 -35.01
C TYR A 439 -19.11 -10.39 -34.19
N GLY A 440 -19.60 -11.57 -33.82
CA GLY A 440 -18.82 -12.58 -33.08
C GLY A 440 -17.64 -13.16 -33.86
N SER A 441 -17.59 -13.00 -35.19
CA SER A 441 -16.57 -13.57 -36.08
C SER A 441 -15.45 -12.60 -36.48
N VAL A 442 -15.65 -11.28 -36.31
CA VAL A 442 -14.68 -10.23 -36.67
C VAL A 442 -14.03 -9.62 -35.43
N ALA A 443 -12.78 -9.17 -35.54
CA ALA A 443 -12.08 -8.50 -34.44
C ALA A 443 -12.43 -7.00 -34.27
N SER A 444 -13.03 -6.39 -35.30
CA SER A 444 -13.51 -5.00 -35.25
C SER A 444 -14.77 -4.86 -34.39
N ALA A 445 -15.02 -3.67 -33.87
CA ALA A 445 -16.21 -3.32 -33.10
C ALA A 445 -16.83 -2.02 -33.60
N ASP A 446 -18.15 -1.99 -33.75
CA ASP A 446 -18.91 -0.75 -33.91
C ASP A 446 -19.30 -0.23 -32.52
N VAL A 447 -18.95 1.03 -32.24
CA VAL A 447 -19.29 1.72 -31.00
C VAL A 447 -20.32 2.80 -31.31
N CYS A 448 -21.51 2.64 -30.74
CA CYS A 448 -22.60 3.62 -30.83
C CYS A 448 -22.59 4.56 -29.64
N PHE A 449 -22.91 5.82 -29.87
CA PHE A 449 -23.15 6.79 -28.78
C PHE A 449 -24.28 7.77 -29.08
N SER A 450 -25.02 8.12 -28.03
CA SER A 450 -26.21 8.98 -28.13
C SER A 450 -25.85 10.47 -28.04
N ALA A 451 -25.78 11.15 -29.18
CA ALA A 451 -25.63 12.61 -29.22
C ALA A 451 -27.00 13.29 -29.04
N LEU A 452 -27.20 14.03 -27.95
CA LEU A 452 -28.44 14.78 -27.70
C LEU A 452 -28.49 16.09 -28.51
N VAL A 453 -28.74 15.97 -29.81
CA VAL A 453 -29.15 17.07 -30.70
C VAL A 453 -30.26 16.56 -31.64
N ASP A 454 -31.41 17.23 -31.61
CA ASP A 454 -32.51 17.16 -32.59
C ASP A 454 -33.03 15.78 -33.05
N GLY A 455 -32.83 14.73 -32.25
CA GLY A 455 -33.75 13.59 -32.17
C GLY A 455 -33.62 12.48 -33.21
N VAL A 456 -32.48 12.36 -33.91
CA VAL A 456 -32.23 11.27 -34.87
C VAL A 456 -30.87 10.58 -34.62
N GLU A 457 -30.98 9.29 -34.26
CA GLU A 457 -30.00 8.18 -34.32
C GLU A 457 -28.65 8.24 -33.57
N ASP A 458 -28.24 7.06 -33.09
CA ASP A 458 -26.93 6.80 -32.46
C ASP A 458 -25.80 6.99 -33.49
N LEU A 459 -24.75 7.73 -33.15
CA LEU A 459 -23.60 7.87 -34.05
C LEU A 459 -22.70 6.63 -33.94
N VAL A 460 -22.49 5.93 -35.05
CA VAL A 460 -21.70 4.70 -35.12
C VAL A 460 -20.23 5.00 -35.48
N VAL A 461 -19.29 4.49 -34.69
CA VAL A 461 -17.84 4.55 -34.95
C VAL A 461 -17.28 3.15 -35.14
N GLY A 462 -16.86 2.83 -36.37
CA GLY A 462 -16.21 1.56 -36.72
C GLY A 462 -14.74 1.51 -36.29
N VAL A 463 -14.47 0.70 -35.27
CA VAL A 463 -13.14 0.47 -34.66
C VAL A 463 -12.55 -0.84 -35.20
N SER A 464 -11.91 -0.76 -36.38
CA SER A 464 -11.05 -1.81 -36.95
C SER A 464 -9.55 -1.55 -36.75
N SER A 465 -9.21 -0.33 -36.37
CA SER A 465 -7.89 0.19 -36.01
C SER A 465 -8.08 1.22 -34.88
N PRO A 466 -7.01 1.76 -34.27
CA PRO A 466 -7.16 2.87 -33.34
C PRO A 466 -7.93 4.05 -33.98
N ARG A 467 -8.96 4.55 -33.27
CA ARG A 467 -9.83 5.66 -33.70
C ARG A 467 -9.83 6.78 -32.66
N LEU A 468 -9.70 8.03 -33.11
CA LEU A 468 -9.91 9.19 -32.25
C LEU A 468 -11.41 9.46 -32.08
N LEU A 469 -11.84 9.74 -30.85
CA LEU A 469 -13.19 10.17 -30.50
C LEU A 469 -13.10 11.45 -29.66
N SER A 470 -13.96 12.42 -29.94
CA SER A 470 -13.99 13.73 -29.28
C SER A 470 -15.32 13.94 -28.59
N ILE A 471 -15.32 14.09 -27.26
CA ILE A 471 -16.53 14.31 -26.44
C ILE A 471 -16.25 15.49 -25.51
N GLN A 472 -17.05 16.56 -25.62
CA GLN A 472 -17.01 17.74 -24.74
C GLN A 472 -15.58 18.26 -24.46
N SER A 473 -14.85 18.60 -25.53
CA SER A 473 -13.43 19.03 -25.53
C SER A 473 -12.38 18.02 -25.01
N GLN A 474 -12.78 16.84 -24.53
CA GLN A 474 -11.85 15.75 -24.24
C GLN A 474 -11.68 14.85 -25.47
N HIS A 475 -10.46 14.37 -25.69
CA HIS A 475 -10.12 13.42 -26.74
C HIS A 475 -9.79 12.05 -26.15
N TYR A 476 -10.29 11.01 -26.80
CA TYR A 476 -10.13 9.61 -26.44
C TYR A 476 -9.63 8.82 -27.65
N LEU A 477 -8.96 7.70 -27.37
CA LEU A 477 -8.56 6.74 -28.38
C LEU A 477 -9.27 5.41 -28.13
N LEU A 478 -10.04 4.96 -29.12
CA LEU A 478 -10.72 3.67 -29.13
C LEU A 478 -9.84 2.66 -29.87
N GLU A 479 -9.48 1.55 -29.23
CA GLU A 479 -8.74 0.44 -29.84
C GLU A 479 -9.45 -0.89 -29.50
N VAL A 480 -9.54 -1.81 -30.46
CA VAL A 480 -9.95 -3.20 -30.17
C VAL A 480 -8.75 -4.01 -29.66
N ASN A 481 -9.00 -4.94 -28.73
CA ASN A 481 -7.98 -5.86 -28.22
C ASN A 481 -7.53 -6.92 -29.26
N GLY A 482 -8.23 -7.05 -30.39
CA GLY A 482 -7.95 -8.01 -31.46
C GLY A 482 -8.63 -9.37 -31.29
N GLU A 483 -9.34 -9.59 -30.18
CA GLU A 483 -10.10 -10.81 -29.90
C GLU A 483 -11.45 -10.83 -30.62
N ILE A 484 -12.08 -12.01 -30.67
CA ILE A 484 -13.41 -12.22 -31.27
C ILE A 484 -14.41 -12.76 -30.22
N GLY A 485 -15.69 -12.82 -30.59
CA GLY A 485 -16.77 -13.28 -29.71
C GLY A 485 -16.83 -12.54 -28.38
N ALA A 486 -17.10 -13.26 -27.29
CA ALA A 486 -17.26 -12.71 -25.94
C ALA A 486 -15.97 -12.13 -25.33
N ASN A 487 -14.79 -12.43 -25.90
CA ASN A 487 -13.50 -11.93 -25.42
C ASN A 487 -13.13 -10.57 -26.05
N LYS A 488 -13.91 -10.08 -27.02
CA LYS A 488 -13.66 -8.80 -27.68
C LYS A 488 -13.90 -7.63 -26.71
N VAL A 489 -12.92 -6.74 -26.61
CA VAL A 489 -12.95 -5.54 -25.78
C VAL A 489 -12.52 -4.33 -26.62
N VAL A 490 -13.26 -3.22 -26.50
CA VAL A 490 -12.78 -1.91 -26.96
C VAL A 490 -12.20 -1.18 -25.75
N ASN A 491 -10.87 -0.97 -25.74
CA ASN A 491 -10.24 -0.09 -24.77
C ASN A 491 -10.46 1.35 -25.21
N ILE A 492 -10.97 2.19 -24.31
CA ILE A 492 -11.14 3.62 -24.48
C ILE A 492 -10.06 4.31 -23.62
N ARG A 493 -8.94 4.69 -24.24
CA ARG A 493 -7.83 5.39 -23.58
C ARG A 493 -8.08 6.89 -23.55
N ARG A 494 -7.76 7.55 -22.44
CA ARG A 494 -7.69 9.02 -22.35
C ARG A 494 -6.47 9.53 -23.13
N ILE A 495 -6.64 10.64 -23.86
CA ILE A 495 -5.52 11.38 -24.46
C ILE A 495 -5.14 12.56 -23.56
N ILE A 496 -3.86 12.63 -23.18
CA ILE A 496 -3.23 13.76 -22.50
C ILE A 496 -2.58 14.62 -23.59
N ASN A 497 -3.01 15.88 -23.73
CA ASN A 497 -2.45 16.79 -24.72
C ASN A 497 -1.37 17.67 -24.07
N ILE A 498 -0.12 17.52 -24.51
CA ILE A 498 0.99 18.40 -24.16
C ILE A 498 1.44 19.14 -25.43
N ASN A 499 0.74 20.23 -25.75
CA ASN A 499 0.87 20.95 -27.01
C ASN A 499 1.18 22.43 -26.74
N ASN A 500 2.05 23.02 -27.59
CA ASN A 500 2.41 24.45 -27.60
C ASN A 500 2.99 24.98 -26.27
N PHE A 501 4.30 25.20 -26.26
CA PHE A 501 5.09 25.74 -25.14
C PHE A 501 4.61 27.10 -24.61
N ASN A 502 3.83 27.88 -25.37
CA ASN A 502 3.27 29.18 -24.96
C ASN A 502 1.82 29.11 -24.43
N SER A 503 1.34 27.94 -24.00
CA SER A 503 -0.04 27.77 -23.53
C SER A 503 -0.14 26.87 -22.29
N ASP A 504 -1.29 26.86 -21.61
CA ASP A 504 -1.53 26.02 -20.42
C ASP A 504 -1.36 24.51 -20.72
N THR A 505 -1.54 24.11 -21.98
CA THR A 505 -1.26 22.75 -22.47
C THR A 505 0.22 22.44 -22.66
N SER A 506 1.14 23.34 -22.31
CA SER A 506 2.59 23.03 -22.25
C SER A 506 2.97 22.11 -21.07
N VAL A 507 2.08 21.94 -20.09
CA VAL A 507 2.33 21.17 -18.86
C VAL A 507 1.17 20.22 -18.56
N HIS A 508 1.51 18.98 -18.22
CA HIS A 508 0.59 18.04 -17.58
C HIS A 508 1.15 17.60 -16.21
N THR A 509 0.37 17.79 -15.15
CA THR A 509 0.69 17.23 -13.82
C THR A 509 -0.16 15.99 -13.57
N GLU A 510 0.50 14.87 -13.33
CA GLU A 510 -0.09 13.62 -12.84
C GLU A 510 0.04 13.58 -11.30
N PRO A 511 -1.06 13.78 -10.53
CA PRO A 511 -0.98 13.84 -9.07
C PRO A 511 -0.71 12.51 -8.35
N PHE A 512 -0.92 11.35 -8.99
CA PHE A 512 -0.79 10.03 -8.35
C PHE A 512 0.13 9.08 -9.15
N TRP A 513 1.45 9.31 -9.08
CA TRP A 513 2.44 8.52 -9.83
C TRP A 513 2.29 7.00 -9.66
N ARG A 514 1.97 6.50 -8.45
CA ARG A 514 1.77 5.06 -8.21
C ARG A 514 0.61 4.48 -9.03
N THR A 515 -0.52 5.20 -9.11
CA THR A 515 -1.68 4.83 -9.94
C THR A 515 -1.31 4.85 -11.42
N PHE A 516 -0.65 5.93 -11.86
CA PHE A 516 -0.19 6.09 -13.24
C PHE A 516 0.74 4.97 -13.68
N ILE A 517 1.84 4.73 -12.95
CA ILE A 517 2.86 3.76 -13.37
C ILE A 517 2.36 2.31 -13.29
N THR A 518 1.40 2.02 -12.40
CA THR A 518 0.69 0.73 -12.35
C THR A 518 -0.18 0.53 -13.60
N ALA A 519 -0.90 1.57 -14.05
CA ALA A 519 -1.64 1.50 -15.31
C ALA A 519 -0.70 1.36 -16.52
N VAL A 520 0.42 2.09 -16.54
CA VAL A 520 1.44 2.01 -17.61
C VAL A 520 2.06 0.61 -17.71
N THR A 521 2.53 0.04 -16.59
CA THR A 521 3.10 -1.33 -16.56
C THR A 521 2.06 -2.38 -16.98
N ALA A 522 0.80 -2.21 -16.58
CA ALA A 522 -0.33 -3.05 -17.03
C ALA A 522 -0.79 -2.78 -18.49
N ARG A 523 -0.11 -1.90 -19.25
CA ARG A 523 -0.49 -1.44 -20.61
C ARG A 523 -1.85 -0.75 -20.71
N MET A 524 -2.44 -0.36 -19.59
CA MET A 524 -3.69 0.42 -19.47
C MET A 524 -3.43 1.93 -19.24
N GLY A 525 -2.21 2.40 -19.48
CA GLY A 525 -1.85 3.83 -19.42
C GLY A 525 -2.54 4.68 -20.51
N PRO A 526 -2.56 6.01 -20.31
CA PRO A 526 -3.13 6.96 -21.28
C PRO A 526 -2.22 7.10 -22.51
N ILE A 527 -2.69 7.78 -23.55
CA ILE A 527 -1.85 8.20 -24.68
C ILE A 527 -1.48 9.67 -24.50
N PHE A 528 -0.21 10.02 -24.69
CA PHE A 528 0.26 11.41 -24.72
C PHE A 528 0.28 11.89 -26.18
N ASN A 529 -0.35 13.02 -26.46
CA ASN A 529 -0.18 13.77 -27.69
C ASN A 529 0.82 14.89 -27.40
N VAL A 530 2.03 14.82 -27.95
CA VAL A 530 3.08 15.84 -27.79
C VAL A 530 3.34 16.47 -29.16
N SER A 531 3.09 17.77 -29.26
CA SER A 531 3.18 18.57 -30.50
C SER A 531 2.47 17.96 -31.74
N GLY A 532 1.42 17.15 -31.53
CA GLY A 532 0.68 16.45 -32.58
C GLY A 532 1.09 14.99 -32.84
N THR A 533 2.16 14.50 -32.20
CA THR A 533 2.60 13.10 -32.29
C THR A 533 2.12 12.29 -31.08
N PHE A 534 1.59 11.09 -31.33
CA PHE A 534 1.06 10.22 -30.27
C PHE A 534 2.13 9.26 -29.72
N TYR A 535 2.22 9.22 -28.38
CA TYR A 535 3.14 8.39 -27.62
C TYR A 535 2.41 7.61 -26.53
N ALA A 536 2.63 6.30 -26.48
CA ALA A 536 2.24 5.47 -25.35
C ALA A 536 3.38 5.40 -24.32
N PRO A 537 3.16 5.78 -23.04
CA PRO A 537 4.12 5.51 -21.98
C PRO A 537 4.31 4.00 -21.79
N ALA A 538 5.53 3.59 -21.45
CA ALA A 538 5.94 2.23 -21.19
C ALA A 538 6.90 2.19 -19.99
N ALA A 539 6.87 1.11 -19.21
CA ALA A 539 7.70 0.93 -18.03
C ALA A 539 7.90 -0.55 -17.71
N THR A 540 9.02 -0.87 -17.06
CA THR A 540 9.21 -2.16 -16.35
C THR A 540 9.46 -1.98 -14.85
N SER A 541 9.45 -0.74 -14.36
CA SER A 541 9.71 -0.33 -12.98
C SER A 541 8.58 0.59 -12.49
N PRO A 542 8.20 0.54 -11.20
CA PRO A 542 7.29 1.54 -10.61
C PRO A 542 7.99 2.88 -10.30
N ASN A 543 9.32 2.96 -10.44
CA ASN A 543 10.08 4.18 -10.19
C ASN A 543 10.26 4.98 -11.48
N LEU A 544 10.47 6.30 -11.35
CA LEU A 544 10.93 7.12 -12.46
C LEU A 544 12.43 6.87 -12.68
N ASP A 545 12.75 5.90 -13.53
CA ASP A 545 14.12 5.52 -13.91
C ASP A 545 14.26 5.34 -15.43
N SER A 546 15.42 4.93 -15.91
CA SER A 546 15.72 4.76 -17.34
C SER A 546 14.92 3.63 -18.03
N THR A 547 14.14 2.84 -17.29
CA THR A 547 13.17 1.88 -17.87
C THR A 547 11.81 2.51 -18.15
N PHE A 548 11.55 3.73 -17.66
CA PHE A 548 10.39 4.53 -18.06
C PHE A 548 10.69 5.19 -19.42
N GLY A 549 9.76 5.02 -20.36
CA GLY A 549 9.93 5.43 -21.76
C GLY A 549 8.63 5.82 -22.41
N PHE A 550 8.72 6.56 -23.51
CA PHE A 550 7.60 6.83 -24.42
C PHE A 550 7.83 6.11 -25.74
N ARG A 551 6.86 5.29 -26.18
CA ARG A 551 6.88 4.64 -27.49
C ARG A 551 5.92 5.35 -28.44
N GLU A 552 6.37 5.67 -29.64
CA GLU A 552 5.49 6.09 -30.73
C GLU A 552 4.29 5.15 -30.88
N TYR A 553 3.10 5.73 -31.05
CA TYR A 553 1.83 5.02 -31.12
C TYR A 553 1.21 5.16 -32.53
N PRO A 554 0.66 4.09 -33.14
CA PRO A 554 0.48 2.75 -32.57
C PRO A 554 1.77 1.92 -32.50
N ILE A 555 2.68 2.11 -33.47
CA ILE A 555 3.92 1.37 -33.64
C ILE A 555 5.02 2.36 -34.03
N GLY A 556 6.17 2.31 -33.37
CA GLY A 556 7.35 3.10 -33.68
C GLY A 556 8.43 2.93 -32.60
N ARG A 557 9.41 3.83 -32.53
CA ARG A 557 10.55 3.72 -31.61
C ARG A 557 10.19 4.09 -30.16
N THR A 558 10.96 3.57 -29.21
CA THR A 558 10.86 3.92 -27.78
C THR A 558 11.97 4.89 -27.40
N TYR A 559 11.59 6.02 -26.81
CA TYR A 559 12.45 7.04 -26.26
C TYR A 559 12.52 6.85 -24.74
N ASN A 560 13.66 6.39 -24.23
CA ASN A 560 13.88 6.17 -22.80
C ASN A 560 14.24 7.48 -22.09
N LEU A 561 14.03 7.53 -20.77
CA LEU A 561 14.38 8.67 -19.94
C LEU A 561 15.89 8.98 -19.99
N ARG A 562 16.28 10.22 -20.32
CA ARG A 562 17.67 10.69 -20.24
C ARG A 562 17.89 11.51 -18.96
N ASN A 563 19.15 11.60 -18.53
CA ASN A 563 19.64 12.48 -17.45
C ASN A 563 18.85 12.33 -16.14
N VAL A 564 18.66 11.07 -15.71
CA VAL A 564 17.83 10.74 -14.55
C VAL A 564 18.54 11.11 -13.24
N ASN A 565 18.14 12.21 -12.63
CA ASN A 565 18.66 12.68 -11.35
C ASN A 565 17.69 12.33 -10.22
N ARG A 566 18.10 11.49 -9.27
CA ARG A 566 17.34 11.23 -8.04
C ARG A 566 17.41 12.47 -7.14
N ILE A 567 16.25 12.97 -6.74
CA ILE A 567 16.09 14.10 -5.81
C ILE A 567 15.99 13.57 -4.37
N THR A 568 15.29 12.43 -4.20
CA THR A 568 15.21 11.66 -2.95
C THR A 568 15.25 10.16 -3.27
N GLU A 569 15.06 9.30 -2.26
CA GLU A 569 14.87 7.86 -2.48
C GLU A 569 13.63 7.53 -3.32
N ILE A 570 12.61 8.41 -3.30
CA ILE A 570 11.28 8.19 -3.89
C ILE A 570 10.86 9.21 -4.96
N THR A 571 11.71 10.19 -5.28
CA THR A 571 11.47 11.19 -6.34
C THR A 571 12.69 11.38 -7.21
N ALA A 572 12.48 11.45 -8.53
CA ALA A 572 13.51 11.79 -9.51
C ALA A 572 13.06 12.91 -10.47
N ASN A 573 13.97 13.39 -11.29
CA ASN A 573 13.67 14.12 -12.51
C ASN A 573 14.51 13.56 -13.68
N GLY A 574 14.17 13.96 -14.90
CA GLY A 574 14.95 13.69 -16.10
C GLY A 574 14.26 14.31 -17.31
N THR A 575 14.73 13.97 -18.51
CA THR A 575 14.24 14.58 -19.75
C THR A 575 14.10 13.56 -20.87
N PHE A 576 13.02 13.67 -21.64
CA PHE A 576 12.82 12.96 -22.90
C PHE A 576 13.13 13.86 -24.09
N THR A 577 13.53 13.22 -25.19
CA THR A 577 13.77 13.83 -26.50
C THR A 577 12.84 13.09 -27.47
N LEU A 578 11.62 13.61 -27.68
CA LEU A 578 10.51 12.93 -28.37
C LEU A 578 10.45 13.40 -29.82
N GLY A 579 11.22 12.75 -30.69
CA GLY A 579 11.58 13.34 -31.98
C GLY A 579 12.56 14.49 -31.73
N ASP A 580 12.12 15.70 -32.06
CA ASP A 580 12.78 16.97 -31.74
C ASP A 580 12.20 17.69 -30.51
N ASP A 581 11.02 17.32 -30.00
CA ASP A 581 10.47 17.91 -28.76
C ASP A 581 11.31 17.55 -27.52
N VAL A 582 11.50 18.52 -26.62
CA VAL A 582 12.10 18.30 -25.29
C VAL A 582 11.01 18.25 -24.22
N LEU A 583 10.70 17.05 -23.73
CA LEU A 583 9.70 16.83 -22.67
C LEU A 583 10.41 16.51 -21.34
N ARG A 584 10.48 17.49 -20.45
CA ARG A 584 11.04 17.33 -19.10
C ARG A 584 10.04 16.65 -18.18
N VAL A 585 10.52 15.77 -17.31
CA VAL A 585 9.72 15.12 -16.26
C VAL A 585 10.34 15.37 -14.88
N LYS A 586 9.51 15.77 -13.91
CA LYS A 586 9.93 16.10 -12.54
C LYS A 586 8.94 15.51 -11.53
N GLN A 587 9.43 14.76 -10.55
CA GLN A 587 8.62 14.32 -9.41
C GLN A 587 8.81 15.21 -8.19
N GLU A 588 7.75 15.39 -7.43
CA GLU A 588 7.77 16.07 -6.14
C GLU A 588 6.75 15.46 -5.17
N VAL A 589 6.98 15.64 -3.87
CA VAL A 589 6.04 15.21 -2.83
C VAL A 589 5.03 16.34 -2.64
N ALA A 590 3.80 16.12 -3.06
CA ALA A 590 2.68 17.05 -2.95
C ALA A 590 1.69 16.59 -1.85
N GLY A 591 0.85 17.52 -1.39
CA GLY A 591 -0.04 17.30 -0.24
C GLY A 591 0.54 17.82 1.07
N ASP A 592 -0.26 17.73 2.13
CA ASP A 592 0.11 18.12 3.50
C ASP A 592 0.97 17.02 4.20
N LEU A 593 1.02 16.98 5.52
CA LEU A 593 1.76 15.94 6.26
C LEU A 593 1.04 14.59 6.35
N LEU A 594 -0.26 14.54 6.08
CA LEU A 594 -1.12 13.37 6.20
C LEU A 594 -1.45 12.76 4.83
N SER A 595 -1.42 13.58 3.77
CA SER A 595 -1.86 13.25 2.40
C SER A 595 -0.74 13.17 1.35
N ARG A 596 0.51 12.95 1.77
CA ARG A 596 1.70 12.99 0.89
C ARG A 596 1.63 12.00 -0.27
N VAL A 597 1.54 12.54 -1.49
CA VAL A 597 1.57 11.80 -2.75
C VAL A 597 2.77 12.20 -3.61
N ILE A 598 3.22 11.28 -4.47
CA ILE A 598 4.24 11.58 -5.49
C ILE A 598 3.51 12.11 -6.72
N ALA A 599 3.51 13.44 -6.86
CA ALA A 599 3.06 14.10 -8.09
C ALA A 599 4.20 14.10 -9.12
N THR A 600 3.86 14.01 -10.39
CA THR A 600 4.81 14.00 -11.51
C THR A 600 4.37 15.00 -12.58
N GLN A 601 5.18 16.04 -12.78
CA GLN A 601 4.98 17.05 -13.81
C GLN A 601 5.72 16.64 -15.08
N PHE A 602 5.01 16.64 -16.21
CA PHE A 602 5.53 16.55 -17.57
C PHE A 602 5.41 17.95 -18.20
N LYS A 603 6.52 18.53 -18.67
CA LYS A 603 6.57 19.86 -19.28
C LYS A 603 7.25 19.79 -20.64
N LEU A 604 6.59 20.32 -21.67
CA LEU A 604 7.21 20.65 -22.94
C LEU A 604 8.04 21.93 -22.75
N GLU A 605 9.35 21.84 -23.01
CA GLU A 605 10.27 22.97 -22.88
C GLU A 605 10.34 23.76 -24.21
N PRO A 606 10.62 25.09 -24.19
CA PRO A 606 10.50 25.97 -25.36
C PRO A 606 11.71 25.91 -26.32
N TYR A 607 12.33 24.73 -26.47
CA TYR A 607 13.50 24.50 -27.30
C TYR A 607 13.55 23.04 -27.78
N LEU A 608 14.19 22.81 -28.93
CA LEU A 608 14.25 21.49 -29.55
C LEU A 608 15.52 20.71 -29.19
N TYR A 609 15.48 19.40 -29.40
CA TYR A 609 16.64 18.53 -29.39
C TYR A 609 17.15 18.31 -30.81
N LEU A 610 18.44 18.53 -31.06
CA LEU A 610 19.03 18.11 -32.34
C LEU A 610 19.17 16.57 -32.37
N PRO A 611 18.52 15.82 -33.27
CA PRO A 611 18.50 14.36 -33.20
C PRO A 611 19.89 13.71 -33.30
N ASP A 612 20.14 12.66 -32.50
CA ASP A 612 21.40 11.91 -32.50
C ASP A 612 21.64 11.12 -33.79
N ASP A 613 20.55 10.72 -34.46
CA ASP A 613 20.54 9.91 -35.69
C ASP A 613 20.95 10.68 -36.97
N GLY A 614 21.23 11.97 -36.85
CA GLY A 614 21.60 12.84 -37.97
C GLY A 614 20.41 13.40 -38.77
N THR A 615 19.18 13.19 -38.30
CA THR A 615 18.00 13.91 -38.80
C THR A 615 18.18 15.43 -38.61
N ALA A 616 17.66 16.22 -39.54
CA ALA A 616 17.77 17.67 -39.50
C ALA A 616 16.59 18.33 -38.78
N LEU A 617 16.89 19.31 -37.93
CA LEU A 617 15.93 20.36 -37.59
C LEU A 617 15.77 21.30 -38.80
N VAL A 618 14.55 21.74 -39.07
CA VAL A 618 14.23 22.57 -40.25
C VAL A 618 13.63 23.91 -39.82
N LEU A 619 14.36 25.00 -40.06
CA LEU A 619 13.87 26.36 -39.91
C LEU A 619 13.29 26.84 -41.25
N ASN A 620 11.99 27.12 -41.28
CA ASN A 620 11.34 27.80 -42.40
C ASN A 620 11.30 29.31 -42.11
N VAL A 621 11.90 30.09 -43.00
CA VAL A 621 12.06 31.56 -42.88
C VAL A 621 11.07 32.24 -43.81
N SER A 622 10.37 33.26 -43.33
CA SER A 622 9.48 34.12 -44.13
C SER A 622 9.99 35.56 -44.14
N GLY A 623 10.03 36.17 -45.33
CA GLY A 623 10.41 37.57 -45.53
C GLY A 623 9.40 38.60 -45.02
N ILE A 624 8.25 38.17 -44.47
CA ILE A 624 7.29 39.04 -43.76
C ILE A 624 7.86 39.43 -42.37
N THR A 625 8.62 38.52 -41.77
CA THR A 625 9.18 38.64 -40.42
C THR A 625 10.68 38.92 -40.50
N ASN A 626 11.12 40.05 -39.97
CA ASN A 626 12.51 40.51 -40.08
C ASN A 626 13.53 39.50 -39.50
N TYR A 627 13.15 38.72 -38.50
CA TYR A 627 13.92 37.63 -37.90
C TYR A 627 13.01 36.41 -37.73
N ASN A 628 13.52 35.23 -38.09
CA ASN A 628 12.97 33.95 -37.65
C ASN A 628 14.07 33.24 -36.85
N GLU A 629 13.74 32.67 -35.69
CA GLU A 629 14.70 32.04 -34.78
C GLU A 629 14.17 30.73 -34.21
N ILE A 630 15.09 29.82 -33.89
CA ILE A 630 14.80 28.52 -33.27
C ILE A 630 15.89 28.18 -32.27
N ASP A 631 15.47 27.86 -31.04
CA ASP A 631 16.32 27.45 -29.94
C ASP A 631 16.42 25.92 -29.87
N PHE A 632 17.63 25.40 -29.69
CA PHE A 632 17.87 23.97 -29.59
C PHE A 632 19.06 23.63 -28.68
N VAL A 633 19.12 22.39 -28.20
CA VAL A 633 20.25 21.85 -27.43
C VAL A 633 20.90 20.66 -28.12
N LEU A 634 22.20 20.50 -27.87
CA LEU A 634 23.00 19.39 -28.40
C LEU A 634 23.07 18.18 -27.45
N ASN A 635 22.99 18.42 -26.14
CA ASN A 635 22.80 17.41 -25.10
C ASN A 635 21.89 18.04 -24.04
N VAL A 636 21.11 17.24 -23.31
CA VAL A 636 20.04 17.78 -22.45
C VAL A 636 20.53 18.50 -21.17
N ASP A 637 21.83 18.40 -20.83
CA ASP A 637 22.51 19.19 -19.79
C ASP A 637 23.53 20.19 -20.38
N SER A 638 23.40 20.52 -21.68
CA SER A 638 24.33 21.39 -22.42
C SER A 638 23.93 22.87 -22.36
N LYS A 639 24.82 23.73 -22.83
CA LYS A 639 24.45 25.06 -23.35
C LYS A 639 23.40 24.98 -24.45
N PHE A 640 22.64 26.06 -24.57
CA PHE A 640 21.64 26.29 -25.59
C PHE A 640 22.25 26.97 -26.82
N TYR A 641 21.64 26.72 -27.97
CA TYR A 641 22.02 27.28 -29.26
C TYR A 641 20.80 27.92 -29.92
N ARG A 642 20.97 29.12 -30.47
CA ARG A 642 19.93 29.79 -31.25
C ARG A 642 20.38 29.92 -32.70
N LEU A 643 19.71 29.21 -33.60
CA LEU A 643 19.80 29.49 -35.02
C LEU A 643 18.83 30.63 -35.34
N PHE A 644 19.31 31.69 -35.97
CA PHE A 644 18.47 32.77 -36.47
C PHE A 644 18.74 33.05 -37.94
N ALA A 645 17.70 33.48 -38.67
CA ALA A 645 17.83 33.78 -40.08
C ALA A 645 16.93 34.94 -40.54
N SER A 646 17.42 35.67 -41.54
CA SER A 646 16.69 36.73 -42.25
C SER A 646 17.00 36.66 -43.75
N ILE A 647 16.02 36.98 -44.60
CA ILE A 647 16.21 36.94 -46.06
C ILE A 647 16.64 38.33 -46.53
N PHE A 648 17.72 38.42 -47.31
CA PHE A 648 18.22 39.72 -47.77
C PHE A 648 17.50 40.17 -49.04
N SER A 649 16.36 40.86 -48.86
CA SER A 649 15.62 41.51 -49.95
C SER A 649 16.32 42.81 -50.39
N GLY A 650 17.32 42.68 -51.26
CA GLY A 650 17.86 43.82 -52.01
C GLY A 650 16.82 44.40 -52.99
N SER A 651 17.17 45.52 -53.65
CA SER A 651 16.34 46.12 -54.71
C SER A 651 16.31 45.33 -56.03
N THR A 652 16.94 44.15 -56.06
CA THR A 652 16.97 43.21 -57.18
C THR A 652 15.75 42.28 -57.16
N PRO A 653 15.25 41.79 -58.31
CA PRO A 653 13.99 41.07 -58.39
C PRO A 653 13.99 39.69 -57.70
N GLU A 654 15.14 39.05 -57.55
CA GLU A 654 15.26 37.71 -56.95
C GLU A 654 15.95 37.77 -55.56
N PRO A 655 15.34 37.18 -54.51
CA PRO A 655 16.00 37.00 -53.21
C PRO A 655 17.01 35.87 -53.32
N SER A 656 18.29 36.21 -53.54
CA SER A 656 19.35 35.24 -53.84
C SER A 656 20.19 34.81 -52.62
N LEU A 657 20.03 35.45 -51.46
CA LEU A 657 20.82 35.18 -50.25
C LEU A 657 19.98 35.23 -48.96
N VAL A 658 20.33 34.36 -48.02
CA VAL A 658 19.82 34.33 -46.64
C VAL A 658 20.97 34.64 -45.69
N GLU A 659 20.79 35.57 -44.76
CA GLU A 659 21.70 35.69 -43.63
C GLU A 659 21.30 34.68 -42.55
N ILE A 660 22.25 33.85 -42.13
CA ILE A 660 22.09 32.86 -41.06
C ILE A 660 23.13 33.14 -39.98
N GLY A 661 22.67 33.21 -38.74
CA GLY A 661 23.49 33.32 -37.54
C GLY A 661 23.24 32.20 -36.53
N LEU A 662 24.21 31.98 -35.66
CA LEU A 662 24.17 30.98 -34.61
C LEU A 662 24.80 31.55 -33.33
N ASP A 663 23.98 31.70 -32.28
CA ASP A 663 24.42 32.11 -30.93
C ASP A 663 24.55 30.89 -29.99
N GLU A 664 25.47 30.97 -29.02
CA GLU A 664 25.56 30.09 -27.85
C GLU A 664 25.20 30.86 -26.57
N TYR A 665 24.45 30.25 -25.65
CA TYR A 665 24.11 30.88 -24.36
C TYR A 665 23.81 29.84 -23.25
N ASN A 666 23.89 30.26 -21.99
CA ASN A 666 23.84 29.36 -20.82
C ASN A 666 22.45 29.18 -20.19
N SER A 667 21.49 30.08 -20.45
CA SER A 667 20.10 29.97 -19.97
C SER A 667 19.14 30.79 -20.84
N LEU A 668 17.96 30.23 -21.10
CA LEU A 668 16.84 30.85 -21.82
C LEU A 668 16.34 32.13 -21.12
N ASP A 669 16.45 32.23 -19.80
CA ASP A 669 16.05 33.43 -19.04
C ASP A 669 17.04 34.60 -19.25
N SER A 670 18.23 34.34 -19.80
CA SER A 670 19.35 35.29 -19.92
C SER A 670 19.52 35.88 -21.33
N ILE A 671 18.43 35.94 -22.11
CA ILE A 671 18.35 36.23 -23.55
C ILE A 671 19.11 37.48 -24.05
N ILE A 672 19.43 38.46 -23.19
CA ILE A 672 20.05 39.75 -23.58
C ILE A 672 21.55 39.85 -23.20
N ILE A 673 22.00 39.19 -22.13
CA ILE A 673 23.28 39.55 -21.48
C ILE A 673 24.42 38.54 -21.76
N ASN A 674 24.11 37.27 -21.97
CA ASN A 674 25.11 36.18 -22.01
C ASN A 674 25.10 35.38 -23.34
N ARG A 675 25.01 36.07 -24.49
CA ARG A 675 25.15 35.43 -25.82
C ARG A 675 26.58 35.51 -26.35
N MET A 676 27.05 34.42 -26.96
CA MET A 676 28.27 34.39 -27.77
C MET A 676 27.92 34.03 -29.22
N LEU A 677 28.13 34.96 -30.15
CA LEU A 677 27.93 34.71 -31.58
C LEU A 677 29.03 33.77 -32.11
N ILE A 678 28.63 32.58 -32.57
CA ILE A 678 29.54 31.56 -33.11
C ILE A 678 29.82 31.82 -34.60
N SER A 679 28.79 32.20 -35.34
CA SER A 679 28.85 32.44 -36.78
C SER A 679 27.70 33.34 -37.22
N ARG A 680 27.95 34.19 -38.23
CA ARG A 680 26.93 34.96 -38.97
C ARG A 680 27.42 35.14 -40.41
N ARG A 681 26.68 34.64 -41.40
CA ARG A 681 27.08 34.61 -42.81
C ARG A 681 25.88 34.66 -43.76
N LEU A 682 26.12 35.12 -44.98
CA LEU A 682 25.21 34.96 -46.11
C LEU A 682 25.41 33.59 -46.77
N PHE A 683 24.32 32.98 -47.23
CA PHE A 683 24.26 31.68 -47.92
C PHE A 683 23.32 31.80 -49.14
N ALA A 684 23.69 31.18 -50.27
CA ALA A 684 22.81 30.96 -51.42
C ALA A 684 22.06 29.63 -51.32
N GLU A 685 21.13 29.34 -52.25
CA GLU A 685 20.48 28.02 -52.31
C GLU A 685 21.52 26.91 -52.55
N GLY A 686 21.45 25.84 -51.76
CA GLY A 686 22.38 24.71 -51.82
C GLY A 686 23.66 24.88 -50.99
N ASP A 687 24.01 26.10 -50.56
CA ASP A 687 25.19 26.34 -49.72
C ASP A 687 25.08 25.60 -48.38
N SER A 688 26.20 25.05 -47.93
CA SER A 688 26.33 24.38 -46.65
C SER A 688 27.59 24.79 -45.90
N ARG A 689 27.52 24.80 -44.57
CA ARG A 689 28.64 25.12 -43.70
C ARG A 689 28.72 24.15 -42.52
N ILE A 690 29.91 23.58 -42.34
CA ILE A 690 30.23 22.83 -41.13
C ILE A 690 30.70 23.81 -40.05
N VAL A 691 30.06 23.76 -38.88
CA VAL A 691 30.41 24.48 -37.65
C VAL A 691 30.82 23.46 -36.59
N ARG A 692 31.82 23.77 -35.76
CA ARG A 692 32.26 22.90 -34.65
C ARG A 692 31.70 23.40 -33.33
N MET A 693 31.03 22.54 -32.59
CA MET A 693 30.42 22.84 -31.29
C MET A 693 31.00 21.89 -30.24
N GLY A 694 32.06 22.35 -29.55
CA GLY A 694 32.85 21.51 -28.64
C GLY A 694 33.46 20.28 -29.33
N SER A 695 33.00 19.10 -28.93
CA SER A 695 33.37 17.81 -29.53
C SER A 695 32.60 17.47 -30.81
N GLN A 696 31.42 18.07 -31.03
CA GLN A 696 30.49 17.74 -32.11
C GLN A 696 30.66 18.67 -33.32
N ARG A 697 30.14 18.25 -34.48
CA ARG A 697 30.09 19.06 -35.71
C ARG A 697 28.65 19.15 -36.19
N LEU A 698 28.26 20.33 -36.63
CA LEU A 698 26.95 20.64 -37.20
C LEU A 698 27.12 21.01 -38.67
N GLU A 699 26.25 20.50 -39.53
CA GLU A 699 26.07 20.98 -40.89
C GLU A 699 24.83 21.89 -40.91
N ILE A 700 25.02 23.16 -41.23
CA ILE A 700 23.96 24.14 -41.51
C ILE A 700 23.87 24.26 -43.04
N LYS A 701 22.69 24.12 -43.64
CA LYS A 701 22.50 24.18 -45.09
C LYS A 701 21.24 24.96 -45.46
N VAL A 702 21.31 25.75 -46.54
CA VAL A 702 20.12 26.25 -47.21
C VAL A 702 19.65 25.19 -48.20
N ASP A 703 18.46 24.64 -47.98
CA ASP A 703 17.85 23.66 -48.87
C ASP A 703 17.11 24.31 -50.02
N LYS A 704 16.51 25.48 -49.79
CA LYS A 704 15.75 26.21 -50.79
C LYS A 704 15.61 27.69 -50.47
N ILE A 705 15.57 28.53 -51.50
CA ILE A 705 15.06 29.91 -51.46
C ILE A 705 13.98 30.03 -52.56
N LYS A 706 12.78 30.52 -52.22
CA LYS A 706 11.67 30.66 -53.17
C LYS A 706 10.96 31.99 -52.97
N ARG A 707 10.61 32.66 -54.06
CA ARG A 707 9.66 33.78 -54.07
C ARG A 707 8.23 33.24 -54.20
N ASP A 708 7.26 33.93 -53.62
CA ASP A 708 5.84 33.66 -53.86
C ASP A 708 5.15 34.87 -54.49
N ASP A 709 5.09 34.87 -55.82
CA ASP A 709 4.49 35.96 -56.61
C ASP A 709 2.95 35.92 -56.64
N ALA A 710 2.33 34.91 -56.03
CA ALA A 710 0.90 34.62 -56.15
C ALA A 710 -0.05 35.67 -55.53
N ASN A 711 0.43 36.48 -54.58
CA ASN A 711 -0.41 37.32 -53.71
C ASN A 711 -0.14 38.84 -53.83
N GLN A 712 0.58 39.31 -54.85
CA GLN A 712 1.08 40.69 -55.05
C GLN A 712 2.02 41.24 -53.96
N ASN A 713 1.90 40.79 -52.71
CA ASN A 713 2.92 40.97 -51.67
C ASN A 713 4.15 40.12 -52.03
N LEU A 714 5.30 40.77 -52.22
CA LEU A 714 6.55 40.17 -52.69
C LEU A 714 7.26 39.35 -51.59
N ILE A 715 6.67 38.23 -51.19
CA ILE A 715 7.15 37.43 -50.06
C ILE A 715 8.22 36.45 -50.53
N ALA A 716 9.37 36.50 -49.89
CA ALA A 716 10.42 35.50 -50.01
C ALA A 716 10.29 34.45 -48.89
N PHE A 717 10.67 33.22 -49.19
CA PHE A 717 10.76 32.11 -48.24
C PHE A 717 12.11 31.41 -48.38
N ALA A 718 12.65 30.91 -47.28
CA ALA A 718 13.83 30.05 -47.30
C ALA A 718 13.66 28.86 -46.35
N GLN A 719 14.27 27.72 -46.69
CA GLN A 719 14.31 26.52 -45.87
C GLN A 719 15.75 26.22 -45.50
N ILE A 720 16.01 26.09 -44.20
CA ILE A 720 17.35 25.86 -43.63
C ILE A 720 17.29 24.56 -42.82
N SER A 721 18.20 23.63 -43.11
CA SER A 721 18.44 22.46 -42.27
C SER A 721 19.65 22.62 -41.36
N VAL A 722 19.56 22.08 -40.15
CA VAL A 722 20.68 21.89 -39.22
C VAL A 722 20.70 20.45 -38.74
N LYS A 723 21.82 19.75 -38.88
CA LYS A 723 22.02 18.35 -38.45
C LYS A 723 23.43 18.09 -37.95
N ARG A 724 23.63 16.93 -37.31
CA ARG A 724 24.94 16.42 -36.85
C ARG A 724 25.79 15.89 -38.01
N LYS A 725 27.12 15.86 -37.85
CA LYS A 725 28.10 15.31 -38.82
C LYS A 725 29.37 14.78 -38.15
#